data_AF-A0A3B8L8C3-F1
#
_entry.id   AF-A0A3B8L8C3-F1
#
_cell.length_a   1.000
_cell.length_b   1.000
_cell.length_c   1.000
_cell.angle_alpha   90.00
_cell.angle_beta   90.00
_cell.angle_gamma   90.00
#
_symmetry.space_group_name_H-M   'P 1'
#
loop_
_entity.id
_entity.type
_entity.pdbx_description
1 polymer ?
#
loop_
_entity_poly.entity_id
_entity_poly.type
_entity_poly.pdbx_seq_one_letter_code
_entity_poly.pdbx_strand_id
1 'polypeptide(L)'
;MACTRTLAVGHCLPIIALVTLATVSASVRADDFDGYLKTLFAEKCVRCHGGKAVNGKVNLQQVASERQLVGQPELISDIIGVVDSNDMPPEGEPQISKPDRARVLTILRRMLRTAARNQGRRKPVSIRRLNRLQYNNTLRDLLELKRDVFPVPERLMTRAGDYLVSKSGKMPDRVTVASHSLEPKAGLRGVRAFPKDLRASNGFDNQANQLTLSPLLLDAFLRLSVSIVESPDFTRKNVGTWDEFFAEPAGDADRGLVIRQRLDRFLQRAFRGRVDEVIRDRYAAFVTGKLKQGVPFTDCMKKVASAVLSSPLFLYRSNSVNAGDRQFELASRLSYFLWNSCPDDELLRLARRGELAQPETLNRTIDRMLSDPKISRFLDAFPTQWMQLENVLAVTPDPKKSRYFQLDRKYPASLQMVLEPLLLFDAVFVEDRRLIELISPTFGFQSEFLKTWYTSDLVPPQVDVRRVVEEGRVNDIRRRKLQGSIKQAEAERDKLLNSVRSKLLAARKKDPEAAKPVDLKPYAAWEFNGDLKESVRSLELQARGKVEFHDGMVVLNRSFLISKPLPIDLKAKSLEVWCQVSDLNQRGGGVMGVQGPGDFFDTIVLGERKPRHWISGSNGFSRTEDFAGSTPETKAGEMLHLAMVYRKDGTTTLYRDGKPYGKPFRKGAATFPKDRSSVIFGLRHLPPGGNKYLAVRIDKARLYDRELTAPEVAASAAGNGLYIAQKDVDAALTVQQKARRNELTKSLVRYQAELKKVPPRRDPNKVQQAANRRYEDEIRRKLRSQVFDRVPADDPRYGGVITNAAVLSMTSGPRRTHPISRGAWIIEVIFNDPPPPPPNDVPPLKEEEGKNLTPRQRFAAHRKNPSCAGCHSRLDPLGFALENFDITGRWRDKYDNGLKVDASGSLLRKYDFDGIVRFKSALVQEERRFARAFVSHMLRFALARELSATDTITVDEIVEKTQQEHFKMRSVIRQVILSKDFVGGHN
;
A
#
# COMPACT_ATOMS: atom_id res chain seq x y z
N MET A 1 -28.54 -10.74 -75.27
CA MET A 1 -29.85 -10.97 -75.91
C MET A 1 -30.91 -10.46 -74.93
N ALA A 2 -31.29 -9.19 -75.01
CA ALA A 2 -32.26 -8.58 -75.92
C ALA A 2 -33.72 -8.81 -75.48
N CYS A 3 -34.39 -7.70 -75.10
CA CYS A 3 -35.82 -7.37 -75.31
C CYS A 3 -36.88 -8.24 -74.56
N THR A 4 -38.03 -7.76 -74.07
CA THR A 4 -38.75 -6.47 -74.19
C THR A 4 -39.96 -6.45 -73.23
N ARG A 5 -40.24 -5.28 -72.65
CA ARG A 5 -41.53 -4.54 -72.56
C ARG A 5 -42.89 -5.25 -72.33
N THR A 6 -43.54 -4.81 -71.23
CA THR A 6 -44.84 -4.11 -71.14
C THR A 6 -46.13 -4.77 -71.66
N LEU A 7 -47.13 -4.95 -70.77
CA LEU A 7 -48.45 -4.29 -70.82
C LEU A 7 -49.38 -4.74 -69.69
N ALA A 8 -50.10 -3.76 -69.13
CA ALA A 8 -51.20 -3.91 -68.19
C ALA A 8 -52.51 -4.31 -68.91
N VAL A 9 -53.45 -4.90 -68.18
CA VAL A 9 -54.88 -4.51 -68.03
C VAL A 9 -55.69 -5.69 -67.44
N GLY A 10 -56.35 -5.44 -66.31
CA GLY A 10 -57.80 -5.67 -66.15
C GLY A 10 -58.37 -7.03 -65.71
N HIS A 11 -58.78 -7.08 -64.44
CA HIS A 11 -60.02 -7.70 -63.87
C HIS A 11 -60.13 -9.23 -63.78
N CYS A 12 -60.07 -9.80 -62.57
CA CYS A 12 -61.23 -10.27 -61.79
C CYS A 12 -60.79 -11.00 -60.49
N LEU A 13 -61.55 -10.75 -59.41
CA LEU A 13 -61.57 -11.28 -58.02
C LEU A 13 -60.95 -12.68 -57.73
N PRO A 14 -60.42 -12.92 -56.49
CA PRO A 14 -61.30 -13.41 -55.41
C PRO A 14 -61.01 -12.93 -53.96
N ILE A 15 -62.11 -12.75 -53.23
CA ILE A 15 -62.34 -13.12 -51.81
C ILE A 15 -61.41 -12.44 -50.78
N ILE A 16 -61.87 -11.28 -50.30
CA ILE A 16 -61.45 -10.68 -49.04
C ILE A 16 -62.18 -11.44 -47.90
N ALA A 17 -61.48 -12.37 -47.26
CA ALA A 17 -61.84 -12.84 -45.93
C ALA A 17 -61.37 -11.80 -44.91
N LEU A 18 -62.33 -11.02 -44.41
CA LEU A 18 -62.15 -9.98 -43.40
C LEU A 18 -61.82 -10.65 -42.04
N VAL A 19 -60.55 -10.96 -41.79
CA VAL A 19 -60.07 -11.19 -40.43
C VAL A 19 -59.83 -9.81 -39.82
N THR A 20 -60.84 -9.30 -39.13
CA THR A 20 -60.74 -8.11 -38.29
C THR A 20 -59.69 -8.34 -37.22
N LEU A 21 -58.45 -7.90 -37.47
CA LEU A 21 -57.54 -7.52 -36.41
C LEU A 21 -58.23 -6.39 -35.65
N ALA A 22 -58.80 -6.71 -34.49
CA ALA A 22 -59.21 -5.72 -33.52
C ALA A 22 -57.95 -4.96 -33.07
N THR A 23 -57.65 -3.86 -33.76
CA THR A 23 -56.86 -2.77 -33.22
C THR A 23 -57.58 -2.29 -31.97
N VAL A 24 -57.06 -2.62 -30.80
CA VAL A 24 -57.45 -1.93 -29.56
C VAL A 24 -56.87 -0.52 -29.63
N SER A 25 -57.55 0.32 -30.40
CA SER A 25 -57.49 1.76 -30.25
C SER A 25 -58.15 2.06 -28.90
N ALA A 26 -57.34 2.22 -27.85
CA ALA A 26 -57.81 2.72 -26.57
C ALA A 26 -58.05 4.24 -26.69
N SER A 27 -59.14 4.60 -27.36
CA SER A 27 -59.80 5.88 -27.17
C SER A 27 -60.51 5.87 -25.82
N VAL A 28 -60.01 6.63 -24.84
CA VAL A 28 -60.89 7.30 -23.87
C VAL A 28 -60.35 8.70 -23.64
N ARG A 29 -61.09 9.69 -24.15
CA ARG A 29 -61.06 11.09 -23.73
C ARG A 29 -62.41 11.37 -23.08
N ALA A 30 -62.44 11.41 -21.75
CA ALA A 30 -63.31 12.18 -20.85
C ALA A 30 -62.92 11.81 -19.40
N ASP A 31 -62.48 12.82 -18.64
CA ASP A 31 -62.17 12.83 -17.20
C ASP A 31 -61.36 11.65 -16.60
N ASP A 32 -60.11 11.45 -17.04
CA ASP A 32 -59.23 10.46 -16.38
C ASP A 32 -58.93 10.76 -14.91
N PHE A 33 -59.00 12.04 -14.51
CA PHE A 33 -58.90 12.43 -13.12
C PHE A 33 -60.20 12.13 -12.36
N ASP A 34 -61.31 12.79 -12.72
CA ASP A 34 -62.57 12.65 -11.97
C ASP A 34 -63.24 11.28 -12.16
N GLY A 35 -63.06 10.62 -13.30
CA GLY A 35 -63.66 9.33 -13.63
C GLY A 35 -62.84 8.10 -13.19
N TYR A 36 -61.57 8.25 -12.78
CA TYR A 36 -60.76 7.11 -12.35
C TYR A 36 -59.79 7.42 -11.21
N LEU A 37 -58.84 8.38 -11.39
CA LEU A 37 -57.82 8.63 -10.37
C LEU A 37 -58.41 9.08 -9.02
N LYS A 38 -59.45 9.91 -9.06
CA LYS A 38 -60.11 10.42 -7.85
C LYS A 38 -60.74 9.31 -7.03
N THR A 39 -61.44 8.40 -7.69
CA THR A 39 -62.02 7.19 -7.06
C THR A 39 -60.93 6.30 -6.49
N LEU A 40 -59.86 6.03 -7.26
CA LEU A 40 -58.77 5.19 -6.78
C LEU A 40 -58.04 5.83 -5.58
N PHE A 41 -57.79 7.14 -5.61
CA PHE A 41 -57.21 7.84 -4.47
C PHE A 41 -58.10 7.72 -3.25
N ALA A 42 -59.41 7.91 -3.39
CA ALA A 42 -60.36 7.74 -2.29
C ALA A 42 -60.33 6.31 -1.70
N GLU A 43 -60.33 5.28 -2.55
CA GLU A 43 -60.37 3.88 -2.14
C GLU A 43 -59.05 3.35 -1.56
N LYS A 44 -57.91 3.77 -2.13
CA LYS A 44 -56.60 3.13 -1.88
C LYS A 44 -55.57 4.04 -1.20
N CYS A 45 -55.75 5.37 -1.23
CA CYS A 45 -54.70 6.30 -0.80
C CYS A 45 -55.14 7.26 0.32
N VAL A 46 -56.37 7.78 0.29
CA VAL A 46 -56.88 8.83 1.19
C VAL A 46 -56.92 8.37 2.66
N ARG A 47 -57.08 7.07 2.92
CA ARG A 47 -57.01 6.53 4.29
C ARG A 47 -55.70 6.87 5.01
N CYS A 48 -54.58 6.91 4.28
CA CYS A 48 -53.25 7.23 4.83
C CYS A 48 -52.74 8.63 4.44
N HIS A 49 -53.31 9.22 3.38
CA HIS A 49 -52.94 10.51 2.80
C HIS A 49 -54.14 11.46 2.73
N GLY A 50 -54.92 11.56 3.81
CA GLY A 50 -56.15 12.34 3.89
C GLY A 50 -56.61 12.64 5.32
N GLY A 51 -57.33 13.74 5.50
CA GLY A 51 -57.93 14.13 6.78
C GLY A 51 -56.90 14.30 7.91
N LYS A 52 -57.07 13.53 8.99
CA LYS A 52 -56.17 13.52 10.16
C LYS A 52 -54.88 12.70 9.95
N ALA A 53 -54.81 11.90 8.88
CA ALA A 53 -53.64 11.08 8.54
C ALA A 53 -52.95 11.66 7.30
N VAL A 54 -51.80 12.30 7.48
CA VAL A 54 -51.00 12.91 6.38
C VAL A 54 -49.62 12.26 6.32
N ASN A 55 -49.61 10.94 6.11
CA ASN A 55 -48.37 10.18 6.02
C ASN A 55 -47.50 10.76 4.88
N GLY A 56 -46.19 10.86 5.11
CA GLY A 56 -45.27 11.45 4.14
C GLY A 56 -45.52 12.93 3.83
N LYS A 57 -46.32 13.65 4.64
CA LYS A 57 -46.71 15.05 4.41
C LYS A 57 -47.51 15.28 3.12
N VAL A 58 -48.13 14.22 2.58
CA VAL A 58 -48.97 14.27 1.39
C VAL A 58 -50.44 14.15 1.79
N ASN A 59 -51.28 15.06 1.30
CA ASN A 59 -52.73 15.04 1.49
C ASN A 59 -53.45 15.02 0.14
N LEU A 60 -53.78 13.81 -0.34
CA LEU A 60 -54.47 13.60 -1.61
C LEU A 60 -55.96 13.95 -1.53
N GLN A 61 -56.55 14.03 -0.34
CA GLN A 61 -57.94 14.47 -0.17
C GLN A 61 -58.13 15.94 -0.57
N GLN A 62 -57.10 16.77 -0.44
CA GLN A 62 -57.15 18.18 -0.83
C GLN A 62 -57.04 18.40 -2.35
N VAL A 63 -56.71 17.37 -3.13
CA VAL A 63 -56.58 17.46 -4.59
C VAL A 63 -57.97 17.28 -5.22
N ALA A 64 -58.65 18.40 -5.50
CA ALA A 64 -60.04 18.39 -5.93
C ALA A 64 -60.26 18.26 -7.45
N SER A 65 -59.24 18.61 -8.25
CA SER A 65 -59.32 18.65 -9.73
C SER A 65 -57.99 18.32 -10.41
N GLU A 66 -58.05 17.91 -11.69
CA GLU A 66 -56.87 17.71 -12.55
C GLU A 66 -55.97 18.94 -12.58
N ARG A 67 -56.56 20.14 -12.72
CA ARG A 67 -55.80 21.41 -12.78
C ARG A 67 -54.95 21.61 -11.53
N GLN A 68 -55.47 21.29 -10.36
CA GLN A 68 -54.75 21.42 -9.09
C GLN A 68 -53.60 20.42 -8.98
N LEU A 69 -53.79 19.18 -9.46
CA LEU A 69 -52.74 18.16 -9.47
C LEU A 69 -51.64 18.51 -10.48
N VAL A 70 -52.02 18.93 -11.70
CA VAL A 70 -51.10 19.41 -12.75
C VAL A 70 -50.29 20.64 -12.28
N GLY A 71 -50.85 21.47 -11.40
CA GLY A 71 -50.12 22.55 -10.74
C GLY A 71 -49.03 22.11 -9.76
N GLN A 72 -48.96 20.82 -9.42
CA GLN A 72 -48.05 20.22 -8.44
C GLN A 72 -47.23 19.07 -9.06
N PRO A 73 -46.31 19.35 -10.01
CA PRO A 73 -45.57 18.30 -10.71
C PRO A 73 -44.66 17.46 -9.79
N GLU A 74 -44.11 18.04 -8.72
CA GLU A 74 -43.32 17.28 -7.73
C GLU A 74 -44.19 16.22 -7.05
N LEU A 75 -45.41 16.57 -6.64
CA LEU A 75 -46.36 15.60 -6.08
C LEU A 75 -46.72 14.50 -7.09
N ILE A 76 -46.93 14.85 -8.36
CA ILE A 76 -47.18 13.83 -9.41
C ILE A 76 -45.98 12.88 -9.54
N SER A 77 -44.76 13.42 -9.54
CA SER A 77 -43.53 12.64 -9.63
C SER A 77 -43.35 11.71 -8.43
N ASP A 78 -43.64 12.19 -7.23
CA ASP A 78 -43.58 11.39 -5.99
C ASP A 78 -44.60 10.24 -6.02
N ILE A 79 -45.85 10.50 -6.43
CA ILE A 79 -46.88 9.47 -6.58
C ILE A 79 -46.45 8.42 -7.62
N ILE A 80 -45.91 8.85 -8.77
CA ILE A 80 -45.38 7.93 -9.79
C ILE A 80 -44.30 7.05 -9.17
N GLY A 81 -43.34 7.61 -8.43
CA GLY A 81 -42.23 6.88 -7.82
C GLY A 81 -42.72 5.76 -6.89
N VAL A 82 -43.57 6.10 -5.91
CA VAL A 82 -44.03 5.13 -4.90
C VAL A 82 -45.00 4.08 -5.46
N VAL A 83 -45.79 4.43 -6.49
CA VAL A 83 -46.69 3.49 -7.17
C VAL A 83 -45.91 2.57 -8.10
N ASP A 84 -44.96 3.10 -8.88
CA ASP A 84 -44.13 2.31 -9.80
C ASP A 84 -43.24 1.31 -9.04
N SER A 85 -42.78 1.66 -7.83
CA SER A 85 -41.97 0.80 -6.96
C SER A 85 -42.76 -0.26 -6.15
N ASN A 86 -44.11 -0.27 -6.20
CA ASN A 86 -44.97 -1.08 -5.30
C ASN A 86 -44.82 -0.74 -3.81
N ASP A 87 -44.35 0.46 -3.49
CA ASP A 87 -44.24 0.90 -2.11
C ASP A 87 -45.62 1.25 -1.54
N MET A 88 -46.46 1.85 -2.39
CA MET A 88 -47.82 2.23 -2.08
C MET A 88 -48.83 1.44 -2.92
N PRO A 89 -49.89 0.89 -2.31
CA PRO A 89 -50.20 0.89 -0.87
C PRO A 89 -49.20 0.07 -0.02
N PRO A 90 -49.01 0.37 1.28
CA PRO A 90 -48.05 -0.32 2.13
C PRO A 90 -48.45 -1.78 2.41
N GLU A 91 -47.53 -2.54 3.00
CA GLU A 91 -47.76 -3.94 3.37
C GLU A 91 -48.93 -4.07 4.37
N GLY A 92 -49.83 -5.02 4.12
CA GLY A 92 -51.07 -5.20 4.88
C GLY A 92 -52.27 -4.41 4.35
N GLU A 93 -52.06 -3.47 3.43
CA GLU A 93 -53.15 -2.73 2.78
C GLU A 93 -53.57 -3.35 1.43
N PRO A 94 -54.83 -3.16 0.99
CA PRO A 94 -55.30 -3.62 -0.32
C PRO A 94 -54.45 -3.06 -1.47
N GLN A 95 -53.70 -3.93 -2.13
CA GLN A 95 -52.78 -3.56 -3.20
C GLN A 95 -53.50 -3.12 -4.49
N ILE A 96 -52.85 -2.27 -5.29
CA ILE A 96 -53.33 -1.89 -6.63
C ILE A 96 -53.01 -3.04 -7.61
N SER A 97 -54.01 -3.48 -8.37
CA SER A 97 -53.85 -4.53 -9.37
C SER A 97 -52.81 -4.13 -10.44
N LYS A 98 -52.15 -5.10 -11.09
CA LYS A 98 -51.15 -4.78 -12.14
C LYS A 98 -51.75 -3.93 -13.29
N PRO A 99 -52.95 -4.24 -13.83
CA PRO A 99 -53.59 -3.41 -14.85
C PRO A 99 -53.92 -1.99 -14.37
N ASP A 100 -54.48 -1.87 -13.16
CA ASP A 100 -54.81 -0.57 -12.59
C ASP A 100 -53.58 0.28 -12.36
N ARG A 101 -52.51 -0.31 -11.83
CA ARG A 101 -51.23 0.39 -11.64
C ARG A 101 -50.67 0.91 -12.95
N ALA A 102 -50.70 0.09 -14.01
CA ALA A 102 -50.26 0.53 -15.34
C ALA A 102 -51.11 1.70 -15.86
N ARG A 103 -52.44 1.67 -15.63
CA ARG A 103 -53.36 2.76 -15.98
C ARG A 103 -53.05 4.04 -15.20
N VAL A 104 -52.89 3.96 -13.88
CA VAL A 104 -52.52 5.09 -13.00
C VAL A 104 -51.23 5.74 -13.46
N LEU A 105 -50.17 4.96 -13.65
CA LEU A 105 -48.87 5.46 -14.08
C LEU A 105 -48.95 6.13 -15.46
N THR A 106 -49.77 5.60 -16.37
CA THR A 106 -50.00 6.21 -17.68
C THR A 106 -50.68 7.57 -17.56
N ILE A 107 -51.74 7.67 -16.74
CA ILE A 107 -52.46 8.94 -16.52
C ILE A 107 -51.54 9.97 -15.86
N LEU A 108 -50.87 9.60 -14.76
CA LEU A 108 -49.99 10.51 -14.03
C LEU A 108 -48.81 11.00 -14.90
N ARG A 109 -48.18 10.12 -15.69
CA ARG A 109 -47.12 10.52 -16.64
C ARG A 109 -47.65 11.52 -17.68
N ARG A 110 -48.88 11.34 -18.15
CA ARG A 110 -49.51 12.30 -19.08
C ARG A 110 -49.79 13.64 -18.40
N MET A 111 -50.31 13.64 -17.17
CA MET A 111 -50.52 14.87 -16.38
C MET A 111 -49.19 15.60 -16.11
N LEU A 112 -48.11 14.86 -15.81
CA LEU A 112 -46.77 15.42 -15.65
C LEU A 112 -46.25 16.08 -16.95
N ARG A 113 -46.52 15.47 -18.11
CA ARG A 113 -46.23 16.08 -19.42
C ARG A 113 -47.02 17.37 -19.64
N THR A 114 -48.29 17.41 -19.23
CA THR A 114 -49.09 18.63 -19.27
C THR A 114 -48.52 19.70 -18.35
N ALA A 115 -48.12 19.34 -17.12
CA ALA A 115 -47.49 20.25 -16.16
C ALA A 115 -46.18 20.85 -16.71
N ALA A 116 -45.34 20.02 -17.34
CA ALA A 116 -44.10 20.47 -17.96
C ALA A 116 -44.33 21.47 -19.11
N ARG A 117 -45.40 21.28 -19.92
CA ARG A 117 -45.77 22.24 -20.97
C ARG A 117 -46.25 23.57 -20.38
N ASN A 118 -47.02 23.54 -19.28
CA ASN A 118 -47.60 24.72 -18.65
C ASN A 118 -46.57 25.61 -17.93
N GLN A 119 -45.48 25.03 -17.41
CA GLN A 119 -44.43 25.79 -16.72
C GLN A 119 -43.54 26.65 -17.64
N GLY A 120 -43.67 26.53 -18.98
CA GLY A 120 -42.84 27.23 -19.94
C GLY A 120 -41.37 26.80 -19.91
N ARG A 121 -40.53 27.39 -20.77
CA ARG A 121 -39.09 27.13 -20.79
C ARG A 121 -38.46 27.58 -19.47
N ARG A 122 -37.91 26.63 -18.72
CA ARG A 122 -37.31 26.90 -17.42
C ARG A 122 -36.10 27.82 -17.55
N LYS A 123 -35.95 28.76 -16.61
CA LYS A 123 -34.74 29.60 -16.52
C LYS A 123 -33.53 28.69 -16.34
N PRO A 124 -32.57 28.69 -17.28
CA PRO A 124 -31.37 27.89 -17.16
C PRO A 124 -30.61 28.26 -15.88
N VAL A 125 -29.96 27.31 -15.21
CA VAL A 125 -29.03 27.62 -14.12
C VAL A 125 -27.94 28.53 -14.70
N SER A 126 -27.95 29.80 -14.31
CA SER A 126 -27.31 30.86 -15.09
C SER A 126 -25.79 30.83 -15.01
N ILE A 127 -25.22 30.31 -13.92
CA ILE A 127 -23.78 30.40 -13.61
C ILE A 127 -23.31 29.12 -12.90
N ARG A 128 -22.22 28.53 -13.38
CA ARG A 128 -21.60 27.29 -12.86
C ARG A 128 -20.09 27.48 -12.70
N ARG A 129 -19.56 27.37 -11.48
CA ARG A 129 -18.11 27.45 -11.26
C ARG A 129 -17.42 26.18 -11.80
N LEU A 130 -16.17 26.28 -12.21
CA LEU A 130 -15.33 25.10 -12.41
C LEU A 130 -14.98 24.46 -11.07
N ASN A 131 -15.24 23.15 -10.94
CA ASN A 131 -14.72 22.38 -9.82
C ASN A 131 -13.20 22.15 -9.96
N ARG A 132 -12.57 21.58 -8.94
CA ARG A 132 -11.11 21.40 -8.88
C ARG A 132 -10.53 20.59 -10.03
N LEU A 133 -11.17 19.47 -10.38
CA LEU A 133 -10.76 18.62 -11.50
C LEU A 133 -10.93 19.35 -12.84
N GLN A 134 -12.05 20.05 -13.02
CA GLN A 134 -12.35 20.87 -14.20
C GLN A 134 -11.35 22.00 -14.39
N TYR A 135 -11.01 22.71 -13.33
CA TYR A 135 -10.04 23.81 -13.37
C TYR A 135 -8.65 23.31 -13.80
N ASN A 136 -8.19 22.20 -13.20
CA ASN A 136 -6.94 21.55 -13.59
C ASN A 136 -6.95 21.16 -15.08
N ASN A 137 -7.97 20.43 -15.53
CA ASN A 137 -8.05 19.96 -16.91
C ASN A 137 -8.18 21.11 -17.92
N THR A 138 -8.98 22.13 -17.59
CA THR A 138 -9.17 23.33 -18.41
C THR A 138 -7.83 24.04 -18.64
N LEU A 139 -7.05 24.25 -17.58
CA LEU A 139 -5.72 24.86 -17.70
C LEU A 139 -4.75 24.00 -18.48
N ARG A 140 -4.77 22.68 -18.26
CA ARG A 140 -3.91 21.75 -19.00
C ARG A 140 -4.20 21.83 -20.50
N ASP A 141 -5.45 21.92 -20.91
CA ASP A 141 -5.80 22.02 -22.33
C ASP A 141 -5.58 23.42 -22.90
N LEU A 142 -5.90 24.47 -22.14
CA LEU A 142 -5.76 25.86 -22.57
C LEU A 142 -4.30 26.22 -22.85
N LEU A 143 -3.38 25.74 -22.00
CA LEU A 143 -1.96 26.06 -22.07
C LEU A 143 -1.11 24.90 -22.62
N GLU A 144 -1.74 23.76 -22.90
CA GLU A 144 -1.09 22.50 -23.29
C GLU A 144 -0.02 22.07 -22.29
N LEU A 145 -0.38 22.05 -21.00
CA LEU A 145 0.53 21.69 -19.93
C LEU A 145 0.82 20.18 -19.95
N LYS A 146 2.12 19.86 -19.96
CA LYS A 146 2.62 18.47 -19.92
C LYS A 146 2.51 17.79 -18.55
N ARG A 147 1.95 18.48 -17.55
CA ARG A 147 1.73 17.98 -16.19
C ARG A 147 0.46 18.58 -15.59
N ASP A 148 -0.01 18.01 -14.48
CA ASP A 148 -1.10 18.59 -13.70
C ASP A 148 -0.67 19.92 -13.06
N VAL A 149 -1.63 20.83 -12.87
CA VAL A 149 -1.40 22.16 -12.28
C VAL A 149 -1.04 22.02 -10.80
N PHE A 150 -1.73 21.11 -10.12
CA PHE A 150 -1.54 20.73 -8.73
C PHE A 150 -1.88 19.23 -8.57
N PRO A 151 -1.58 18.59 -7.43
CA PRO A 151 -1.93 17.19 -7.20
C PRO A 151 -3.45 16.96 -7.22
N VAL A 152 -3.90 15.89 -7.90
CA VAL A 152 -5.34 15.58 -8.14
C VAL A 152 -5.71 14.21 -7.56
N PRO A 153 -5.94 14.09 -6.24
CA PRO A 153 -6.30 12.82 -5.60
C PRO A 153 -7.67 12.28 -6.02
N GLU A 154 -8.56 13.11 -6.58
CA GLU A 154 -9.87 12.71 -7.12
C GLU A 154 -9.77 11.76 -8.31
N ARG A 155 -8.63 11.75 -9.02
CA ARG A 155 -8.36 10.78 -10.09
C ARG A 155 -8.00 9.43 -9.45
N LEU A 156 -9.01 8.60 -9.18
CA LEU A 156 -8.82 7.32 -8.49
C LEU A 156 -8.05 6.29 -9.33
N MET A 157 -8.09 6.38 -10.66
CA MET A 157 -7.40 5.46 -11.56
C MET A 157 -6.52 6.23 -12.55
N THR A 158 -5.25 5.83 -12.64
CA THR A 158 -4.32 6.26 -13.67
C THR A 158 -4.06 5.09 -14.60
N ARG A 159 -4.31 5.29 -15.90
CA ARG A 159 -4.12 4.29 -16.96
C ARG A 159 -2.75 4.49 -17.61
N ALA A 160 -2.01 3.41 -17.82
CA ALA A 160 -0.70 3.49 -18.50
C ALA A 160 -0.80 3.32 -20.03
N GLY A 161 -1.88 2.73 -20.53
CA GLY A 161 -2.12 2.50 -21.96
C GLY A 161 -3.28 3.33 -22.52
N ASP A 162 -3.42 3.31 -23.85
CA ASP A 162 -4.39 4.06 -24.65
C ASP A 162 -5.62 3.21 -25.07
N TYR A 163 -5.89 2.12 -24.35
CA TYR A 163 -6.96 1.18 -24.68
C TYR A 163 -8.35 1.80 -24.77
N LEU A 164 -8.57 2.98 -24.17
CA LEU A 164 -9.83 3.72 -24.26
C LEU A 164 -10.16 4.17 -25.68
N VAL A 165 -9.15 4.42 -26.51
CA VAL A 165 -9.29 4.91 -27.89
C VAL A 165 -8.83 3.90 -28.92
N SER A 166 -8.64 2.64 -28.51
CA SER A 166 -8.26 1.56 -29.41
C SER A 166 -9.31 1.37 -30.50
N LYS A 167 -8.85 1.29 -31.76
CA LYS A 167 -9.71 0.97 -32.92
C LYS A 167 -10.32 -0.43 -32.85
N SER A 168 -9.81 -1.32 -32.00
CA SER A 168 -10.36 -2.67 -31.83
C SER A 168 -11.77 -2.67 -31.22
N GLY A 169 -12.16 -1.60 -30.51
CA GLY A 169 -13.40 -1.59 -29.73
C GLY A 169 -13.43 -2.64 -28.62
N LYS A 170 -12.28 -3.24 -28.27
CA LYS A 170 -12.15 -4.28 -27.24
C LYS A 170 -11.14 -3.86 -26.19
N MET A 171 -11.49 -4.04 -24.91
CA MET A 171 -10.56 -3.80 -23.82
C MET A 171 -9.57 -4.97 -23.71
N PRO A 172 -8.25 -4.70 -23.61
CA PRO A 172 -7.23 -5.75 -23.47
C PRO A 172 -7.47 -6.66 -22.27
N ASP A 173 -7.11 -7.95 -22.40
CA ASP A 173 -7.23 -8.92 -21.31
C ASP A 173 -6.21 -8.66 -20.19
N ARG A 174 -5.16 -7.88 -20.45
CA ARG A 174 -4.20 -7.41 -19.45
C ARG A 174 -4.02 -5.91 -19.59
N VAL A 175 -4.19 -5.19 -18.49
CA VAL A 175 -4.04 -3.73 -18.43
C VAL A 175 -3.11 -3.32 -17.30
N THR A 176 -2.47 -2.16 -17.46
CA THR A 176 -1.64 -1.54 -16.42
C THR A 176 -2.32 -0.28 -15.91
N VAL A 177 -2.77 -0.33 -14.67
CA VAL A 177 -3.44 0.77 -13.97
C VAL A 177 -2.97 0.89 -12.52
N ALA A 178 -3.04 2.10 -11.97
CA ALA A 178 -2.69 2.34 -10.58
C ALA A 178 -3.57 3.43 -9.97
N SER A 179 -3.80 3.36 -8.66
CA SER A 179 -4.36 4.48 -7.91
C SER A 179 -3.24 5.25 -7.21
N HIS A 180 -3.25 6.57 -7.39
CA HIS A 180 -2.31 7.49 -6.72
C HIS A 180 -3.05 8.41 -5.75
N SER A 181 -4.27 8.11 -5.33
CA SER A 181 -5.09 9.05 -4.57
C SER A 181 -4.54 9.39 -3.18
N LEU A 182 -3.82 8.46 -2.55
CA LEU A 182 -3.16 8.69 -1.26
C LEU A 182 -1.76 9.33 -1.40
N GLU A 183 -1.16 9.22 -2.58
CA GLU A 183 0.09 9.89 -2.93
C GLU A 183 0.04 10.46 -4.36
N PRO A 184 -0.72 11.55 -4.56
CA PRO A 184 -0.94 12.09 -5.89
C PRO A 184 0.35 12.67 -6.45
N LYS A 185 0.54 12.53 -7.76
CA LYS A 185 1.69 13.10 -8.47
C LYS A 185 1.75 14.62 -8.24
N ALA A 186 2.95 15.15 -8.04
CA ALA A 186 3.16 16.58 -7.87
C ALA A 186 2.73 17.36 -9.13
N GLY A 187 2.13 18.54 -8.92
CA GLY A 187 1.84 19.49 -9.98
C GLY A 187 3.00 20.44 -10.26
N LEU A 188 2.69 21.67 -10.67
CA LEU A 188 3.66 22.75 -10.83
C LEU A 188 4.24 23.15 -9.47
N ARG A 189 5.57 23.30 -9.37
CA ARG A 189 6.23 23.75 -8.12
C ARG A 189 5.72 25.13 -7.70
N GLY A 190 5.43 25.28 -6.40
CA GLY A 190 4.92 26.52 -5.82
C GLY A 190 3.42 26.74 -6.00
N VAL A 191 2.72 25.84 -6.70
CA VAL A 191 1.27 25.95 -6.96
C VAL A 191 0.50 25.07 -5.98
N ARG A 192 -0.40 25.69 -5.20
CA ARG A 192 -1.27 24.99 -4.24
C ARG A 192 -2.70 24.94 -4.76
N ALA A 193 -3.32 23.77 -4.67
CA ALA A 193 -4.73 23.61 -5.02
C ALA A 193 -5.64 24.35 -4.02
N PHE A 194 -6.82 24.75 -4.48
CA PHE A 194 -7.91 25.14 -3.59
C PHE A 194 -8.57 23.89 -2.95
N PRO A 195 -9.32 24.06 -1.84
CA PRO A 195 -10.06 22.98 -1.20
C PRO A 195 -10.88 22.14 -2.18
N LYS A 196 -11.00 20.84 -1.90
CA LYS A 196 -11.83 19.92 -2.71
C LYS A 196 -13.31 20.32 -2.57
N ASP A 197 -14.02 20.31 -3.70
CA ASP A 197 -15.45 20.56 -3.75
C ASP A 197 -16.23 19.42 -3.07
N LEU A 198 -17.26 19.78 -2.30
CA LEU A 198 -18.16 18.80 -1.68
C LEU A 198 -19.17 18.28 -2.72
N ARG A 199 -19.65 17.05 -2.50
CA ARG A 199 -20.73 16.48 -3.31
C ARG A 199 -22.09 16.95 -2.82
N ALA A 200 -23.03 17.12 -3.76
CA ALA A 200 -24.44 17.31 -3.41
C ALA A 200 -25.04 16.01 -2.86
N SER A 201 -26.13 16.13 -2.10
CA SER A 201 -27.04 15.01 -1.84
C SER A 201 -27.53 14.46 -3.18
N ASN A 202 -27.28 13.17 -3.46
CA ASN A 202 -27.59 12.46 -4.72
C ASN A 202 -26.72 12.83 -5.92
N GLY A 203 -25.55 13.43 -5.66
CA GLY A 203 -24.97 14.32 -6.64
C GLY A 203 -23.50 14.16 -6.95
N PHE A 204 -23.11 15.06 -7.83
CA PHE A 204 -21.79 15.18 -8.39
C PHE A 204 -21.18 16.51 -7.94
N ASP A 205 -19.87 16.55 -7.81
CA ASP A 205 -19.09 17.74 -7.47
C ASP A 205 -19.07 18.81 -8.58
N ASN A 206 -19.79 18.58 -9.68
CA ASN A 206 -19.97 19.54 -10.75
C ASN A 206 -21.30 20.32 -10.65
N GLN A 207 -22.14 20.04 -9.65
CA GLN A 207 -23.45 20.67 -9.52
C GLN A 207 -23.36 22.15 -9.10
N ALA A 208 -24.09 23.00 -9.82
CA ALA A 208 -24.05 24.45 -9.66
C ALA A 208 -24.40 24.94 -8.24
N ASN A 209 -25.41 24.34 -7.61
CA ASN A 209 -25.90 24.72 -6.28
C ASN A 209 -24.92 24.36 -5.15
N GLN A 210 -23.96 23.47 -5.39
CA GLN A 210 -22.92 23.10 -4.42
C GLN A 210 -21.63 23.91 -4.58
N LEU A 211 -21.40 24.46 -5.77
CA LEU A 211 -20.16 25.16 -6.11
C LEU A 211 -20.20 26.64 -5.71
N THR A 212 -20.57 26.91 -4.47
CA THR A 212 -20.54 28.26 -3.89
C THR A 212 -19.11 28.79 -3.83
N LEU A 213 -18.97 30.13 -3.82
CA LEU A 213 -17.67 30.81 -3.77
C LEU A 213 -17.60 31.61 -2.47
N SER A 214 -16.94 31.04 -1.46
CA SER A 214 -16.64 31.76 -0.22
C SER A 214 -15.49 32.77 -0.44
N PRO A 215 -15.35 33.79 0.42
CA PRO A 215 -14.21 34.71 0.36
C PRO A 215 -12.85 34.00 0.37
N LEU A 216 -12.72 32.91 1.14
CA LEU A 216 -11.50 32.10 1.20
C LEU A 216 -11.21 31.41 -0.14
N LEU A 217 -12.23 30.88 -0.80
CA LEU A 217 -12.06 30.27 -2.12
C LEU A 217 -11.68 31.33 -3.17
N LEU A 218 -12.30 32.52 -3.13
CA LEU A 218 -11.95 33.62 -4.03
C LEU A 218 -10.47 34.03 -3.88
N ASP A 219 -9.99 34.26 -2.65
CA ASP A 219 -8.57 34.55 -2.39
C ASP A 219 -7.66 33.43 -2.92
N ALA A 220 -8.03 32.17 -2.67
CA ALA A 220 -7.29 31.02 -3.20
C ALA A 220 -7.22 31.01 -4.73
N PHE A 221 -8.31 31.32 -5.44
CA PHE A 221 -8.33 31.42 -6.91
C PHE A 221 -7.44 32.54 -7.45
N LEU A 222 -7.49 33.72 -6.83
CA LEU A 222 -6.67 34.86 -7.24
C LEU A 222 -5.18 34.55 -7.06
N ARG A 223 -4.80 34.00 -5.90
CA ARG A 223 -3.41 33.55 -5.64
C ARG A 223 -2.99 32.45 -6.60
N LEU A 224 -3.90 31.51 -6.89
CA LEU A 224 -3.64 30.39 -7.79
C LEU A 224 -3.25 30.91 -9.19
N SER A 225 -4.01 31.86 -9.73
CA SER A 225 -3.76 32.44 -11.06
C SER A 225 -2.35 33.03 -11.21
N VAL A 226 -1.81 33.64 -10.15
CA VAL A 226 -0.48 34.25 -10.11
C VAL A 226 0.57 33.16 -9.95
N SER A 227 0.40 32.27 -8.97
CA SER A 227 1.37 31.19 -8.69
C SER A 227 1.60 30.25 -9.86
N ILE A 228 0.59 30.04 -10.73
CA ILE A 228 0.71 29.19 -11.92
C ILE A 228 1.75 29.74 -12.88
N VAL A 229 1.65 31.03 -13.26
CA VAL A 229 2.53 31.63 -14.27
C VAL A 229 3.92 32.00 -13.72
N GLU A 230 4.01 32.15 -12.39
CA GLU A 230 5.25 32.39 -11.65
C GLU A 230 5.98 31.10 -11.24
N SER A 231 5.35 29.93 -11.41
CA SER A 231 5.98 28.66 -11.09
C SER A 231 7.30 28.51 -11.84
N PRO A 232 8.38 28.02 -11.20
CA PRO A 232 9.63 27.67 -11.88
C PRO A 232 9.47 26.60 -12.96
N ASP A 233 8.36 25.86 -12.94
CA ASP A 233 8.04 24.87 -13.96
C ASP A 233 7.27 25.47 -15.15
N PHE A 234 6.76 26.71 -15.04
CA PHE A 234 6.04 27.42 -16.11
C PHE A 234 7.01 27.99 -17.15
N THR A 235 7.49 27.09 -18.01
CA THR A 235 8.56 27.31 -18.98
C THR A 235 8.18 26.74 -20.34
N ARG A 236 8.90 27.15 -21.39
CA ARG A 236 8.78 26.61 -22.76
C ARG A 236 8.78 25.09 -22.84
N LYS A 237 9.48 24.41 -21.92
CA LYS A 237 9.52 22.94 -21.86
C LYS A 237 8.17 22.31 -21.49
N ASN A 238 7.43 22.92 -20.54
CA ASN A 238 6.23 22.33 -19.93
C ASN A 238 4.91 22.94 -20.43
N VAL A 239 4.96 24.11 -21.08
CA VAL A 239 3.80 24.81 -21.67
C VAL A 239 3.84 24.62 -23.18
N GLY A 240 2.91 23.84 -23.74
CA GLY A 240 2.88 23.57 -25.19
C GLY A 240 2.62 24.83 -26.02
N THR A 241 1.77 25.71 -25.50
CA THR A 241 1.41 26.99 -26.16
C THR A 241 2.48 28.10 -26.04
N TRP A 242 3.71 27.77 -25.62
CA TRP A 242 4.72 28.78 -25.29
C TRP A 242 5.05 29.67 -26.47
N ASP A 243 5.26 29.08 -27.64
CA ASP A 243 5.69 29.81 -28.82
C ASP A 243 4.53 30.57 -29.47
N GLU A 244 3.32 30.02 -29.44
CA GLU A 244 2.15 30.72 -29.98
C GLU A 244 1.69 31.88 -29.10
N PHE A 245 1.84 31.80 -27.77
CA PHE A 245 1.27 32.80 -26.87
C PHE A 245 2.32 33.64 -26.11
N PHE A 246 3.34 33.01 -25.53
CA PHE A 246 4.23 33.67 -24.55
C PHE A 246 5.55 34.21 -25.13
N ALA A 247 6.09 33.57 -26.18
CA ALA A 247 7.40 33.93 -26.72
C ALA A 247 7.43 35.34 -27.34
N GLU A 248 8.57 36.02 -27.24
CA GLU A 248 8.79 37.29 -27.94
C GLU A 248 8.54 37.12 -29.46
N PRO A 249 7.84 38.06 -30.12
CA PRO A 249 7.69 38.05 -31.58
C PRO A 249 9.05 38.18 -32.28
N ALA A 250 9.23 37.50 -33.42
CA ALA A 250 10.46 37.58 -34.19
C ALA A 250 10.56 38.90 -34.98
N GLY A 251 11.77 39.44 -35.09
CA GLY A 251 12.07 40.58 -35.97
C GLY A 251 11.37 41.89 -35.58
N ASP A 252 10.88 42.59 -36.59
CA ASP A 252 10.24 43.91 -36.54
C ASP A 252 8.70 43.85 -36.53
N ALA A 253 8.12 42.69 -36.24
CA ALA A 253 6.66 42.50 -36.23
C ALA A 253 5.94 43.53 -35.33
N ASP A 254 4.81 44.06 -35.80
CA ASP A 254 3.96 44.94 -34.99
C ASP A 254 3.46 44.21 -33.73
N ARG A 255 4.11 44.51 -32.60
CA ARG A 255 3.79 43.92 -31.30
C ARG A 255 2.32 44.11 -30.92
N GLY A 256 1.71 45.25 -31.26
CA GLY A 256 0.30 45.53 -30.94
C GLY A 256 -0.65 44.64 -31.73
N LEU A 257 -0.35 44.38 -33.00
CA LEU A 257 -1.10 43.43 -33.83
C LEU A 257 -0.92 41.99 -33.31
N VAL A 258 0.32 41.59 -33.02
CA VAL A 258 0.63 40.24 -32.51
C VAL A 258 -0.06 39.97 -31.19
N ILE A 259 -0.04 40.92 -30.24
CA ILE A 259 -0.74 40.80 -28.95
C ILE A 259 -2.24 40.55 -29.17
N ARG A 260 -2.89 41.33 -30.05
CA ARG A 260 -4.33 41.19 -30.33
C ARG A 260 -4.66 39.84 -30.95
N GLN A 261 -3.88 39.37 -31.92
CA GLN A 261 -4.09 38.06 -32.55
C GLN A 261 -3.93 36.90 -31.56
N ARG A 262 -2.90 36.94 -30.72
CA ARG A 262 -2.66 35.91 -29.69
C ARG A 262 -3.75 35.91 -28.62
N LEU A 263 -4.18 37.10 -28.18
CA LEU A 263 -5.27 37.23 -27.22
C LEU A 263 -6.61 36.76 -27.78
N ASP A 264 -6.90 37.00 -29.06
CA ASP A 264 -8.17 36.56 -29.65
C ASP A 264 -8.40 35.05 -29.51
N ARG A 265 -7.44 34.24 -29.95
CA ARG A 265 -7.51 32.77 -29.82
C ARG A 265 -7.52 32.33 -28.36
N PHE A 266 -6.66 32.92 -27.52
CA PHE A 266 -6.54 32.53 -26.11
C PHE A 266 -7.81 32.84 -25.31
N LEU A 267 -8.37 34.04 -25.48
CA LEU A 267 -9.59 34.46 -24.79
C LEU A 267 -10.80 33.66 -25.24
N GLN A 268 -10.91 33.33 -26.54
CA GLN A 268 -12.01 32.50 -27.05
C GLN A 268 -12.04 31.11 -26.39
N ARG A 269 -10.88 30.47 -26.21
CA ARG A 269 -10.78 29.18 -25.49
C ARG A 269 -10.98 29.34 -23.99
N ALA A 270 -10.37 30.35 -23.38
CA ALA A 270 -10.43 30.59 -21.94
C ALA A 270 -11.86 30.92 -21.47
N PHE A 271 -12.59 31.73 -22.23
CA PHE A 271 -13.96 32.12 -21.93
C PHE A 271 -15.00 31.23 -22.62
N ARG A 272 -14.56 30.31 -23.49
CA ARG A 272 -15.35 29.26 -24.15
C ARG A 272 -16.45 29.82 -25.06
N GLY A 273 -16.19 30.96 -25.69
CA GLY A 273 -17.21 31.71 -26.41
C GLY A 273 -16.64 32.81 -27.28
N ARG A 274 -17.53 33.63 -27.83
CA ARG A 274 -17.17 34.87 -28.53
C ARG A 274 -16.51 35.83 -27.54
N VAL A 275 -15.55 36.60 -28.04
CA VAL A 275 -14.87 37.64 -27.28
C VAL A 275 -15.08 38.93 -28.06
N ASP A 276 -15.79 39.87 -27.45
CA ASP A 276 -16.01 41.18 -28.06
C ASP A 276 -14.69 41.94 -28.17
N GLU A 277 -14.58 42.77 -29.21
CA GLU A 277 -13.38 43.56 -29.47
C GLU A 277 -13.01 44.44 -28.28
N VAL A 278 -14.01 45.01 -27.60
CA VAL A 278 -13.82 45.81 -26.38
C VAL A 278 -13.14 45.00 -25.27
N ILE A 279 -13.53 43.73 -25.09
CA ILE A 279 -12.91 42.86 -24.07
C ILE A 279 -11.48 42.52 -24.48
N ARG A 280 -11.25 42.12 -25.74
CA ARG A 280 -9.93 41.82 -26.29
C ARG A 280 -9.00 43.02 -26.13
N ASP A 281 -9.44 44.20 -26.53
CA ASP A 281 -8.64 45.41 -26.55
C ASP A 281 -8.33 45.92 -25.14
N ARG A 282 -9.20 45.66 -24.15
CA ARG A 282 -8.89 45.89 -22.73
C ARG A 282 -7.71 45.04 -22.25
N TYR A 283 -7.67 43.75 -22.59
CA TYR A 283 -6.53 42.89 -22.25
C TYR A 283 -5.27 43.27 -23.05
N ALA A 284 -5.41 43.66 -24.33
CA ALA A 284 -4.28 44.12 -25.14
C ALA A 284 -3.68 45.44 -24.63
N ALA A 285 -4.52 46.38 -24.18
CA ALA A 285 -4.10 47.63 -23.56
C ALA A 285 -3.33 47.37 -22.25
N PHE A 286 -3.74 46.39 -21.45
CA PHE A 286 -3.01 45.98 -20.25
C PHE A 286 -1.59 45.49 -20.58
N VAL A 287 -1.44 44.63 -21.59
CA VAL A 287 -0.11 44.15 -22.05
C VAL A 287 0.74 45.32 -22.54
N THR A 288 0.16 46.17 -23.39
CA THR A 288 0.86 47.33 -23.98
C THR A 288 1.31 48.32 -22.91
N GLY A 289 0.48 48.57 -21.89
CA GLY A 289 0.84 49.40 -20.75
C GLY A 289 2.01 48.83 -19.95
N LYS A 290 2.07 47.51 -19.77
CA LYS A 290 3.20 46.85 -19.08
C LYS A 290 4.49 46.87 -19.90
N LEU A 291 4.39 46.70 -21.21
CA LEU A 291 5.54 46.87 -22.12
C LEU A 291 6.12 48.29 -22.04
N LYS A 292 5.26 49.32 -22.01
CA LYS A 292 5.69 50.73 -21.83
C LYS A 292 6.39 50.98 -20.49
N GLN A 293 6.12 50.15 -19.47
CA GLN A 293 6.79 50.19 -18.16
C GLN A 293 8.13 49.43 -18.15
N GLY A 294 8.59 48.91 -19.29
CA GLY A 294 9.86 48.17 -19.40
C GLY A 294 9.79 46.71 -18.96
N VAL A 295 8.59 46.15 -18.74
CA VAL A 295 8.44 44.72 -18.42
C VAL A 295 8.69 43.90 -19.70
N PRO A 296 9.49 42.82 -19.66
CA PRO A 296 9.73 41.96 -20.82
C PRO A 296 8.43 41.41 -21.43
N PHE A 297 8.37 41.21 -22.74
CA PHE A 297 7.15 40.76 -23.43
C PHE A 297 6.61 39.45 -22.85
N THR A 298 7.49 38.46 -22.65
CA THR A 298 7.11 37.17 -22.08
C THR A 298 6.44 37.34 -20.72
N ASP A 299 6.97 38.22 -19.86
CA ASP A 299 6.40 38.48 -18.54
C ASP A 299 5.10 39.28 -18.63
N CYS A 300 4.94 40.16 -19.61
CA CYS A 300 3.67 40.81 -19.90
C CYS A 300 2.60 39.79 -20.32
N MET A 301 2.96 38.83 -21.18
CA MET A 301 2.06 37.76 -21.63
C MET A 301 1.70 36.80 -20.48
N LYS A 302 2.64 36.51 -19.58
CA LYS A 302 2.35 35.78 -18.33
C LYS A 302 1.37 36.53 -17.43
N LYS A 303 1.57 37.84 -17.25
CA LYS A 303 0.67 38.68 -16.42
C LYS A 303 -0.73 38.77 -17.01
N VAL A 304 -0.88 38.92 -18.34
CA VAL A 304 -2.22 38.93 -18.95
C VAL A 304 -2.88 37.56 -18.87
N ALA A 305 -2.14 36.45 -19.01
CA ALA A 305 -2.68 35.11 -18.75
C ALA A 305 -3.21 35.00 -17.32
N SER A 306 -2.44 35.40 -16.30
CA SER A 306 -2.90 35.43 -14.90
C SER A 306 -4.16 36.29 -14.72
N ALA A 307 -4.25 37.45 -15.37
CA ALA A 307 -5.45 38.29 -15.34
C ALA A 307 -6.68 37.61 -15.98
N VAL A 308 -6.48 36.84 -17.06
CA VAL A 308 -7.55 36.02 -17.67
C VAL A 308 -7.98 34.90 -16.73
N LEU A 309 -7.04 34.20 -16.10
CA LEU A 309 -7.32 33.11 -15.15
C LEU A 309 -8.02 33.57 -13.87
N SER A 310 -7.84 34.84 -13.49
CA SER A 310 -8.56 35.50 -12.39
C SER A 310 -9.96 36.00 -12.77
N SER A 311 -10.32 35.97 -14.05
CA SER A 311 -11.60 36.51 -14.53
C SER A 311 -12.77 35.63 -14.10
N PRO A 312 -13.91 36.21 -13.68
CA PRO A 312 -15.16 35.45 -13.54
C PRO A 312 -15.54 34.72 -14.83
N LEU A 313 -15.23 35.29 -16.00
CA LEU A 313 -15.47 34.65 -17.30
C LEU A 313 -14.63 33.40 -17.53
N PHE A 314 -13.52 33.21 -16.80
CA PHE A 314 -12.72 31.99 -16.81
C PHE A 314 -13.19 30.99 -15.74
N LEU A 315 -13.48 31.47 -14.53
CA LEU A 315 -13.86 30.62 -13.41
C LEU A 315 -15.29 30.06 -13.55
N TYR A 316 -16.19 30.80 -14.20
CA TYR A 316 -17.58 30.42 -14.37
C TYR A 316 -17.94 30.09 -15.82
N ARG A 317 -18.87 29.15 -15.96
CA ARG A 317 -19.60 28.82 -17.18
C ARG A 317 -21.01 29.35 -17.03
N SER A 318 -21.41 30.30 -17.85
CA SER A 318 -22.77 30.83 -17.86
C SER A 318 -23.55 30.33 -19.06
N ASN A 319 -24.88 30.38 -18.95
CA ASN A 319 -25.74 30.31 -20.12
C ASN A 319 -25.92 31.73 -20.66
N SER A 320 -25.84 31.90 -21.97
CA SER A 320 -26.04 33.19 -22.61
C SER A 320 -27.53 33.50 -22.72
N VAL A 321 -27.84 34.77 -22.53
CA VAL A 321 -29.15 35.35 -22.84
C VAL A 321 -29.31 35.60 -24.35
N ASN A 322 -28.20 35.65 -25.09
CA ASN A 322 -28.20 35.93 -26.51
C ASN A 322 -28.37 34.64 -27.32
N ALA A 323 -29.33 34.62 -28.24
CA ALA A 323 -29.56 33.49 -29.13
C ALA A 323 -28.32 33.12 -29.97
N GLY A 324 -27.47 34.10 -30.31
CA GLY A 324 -26.24 33.92 -31.07
C GLY A 324 -25.12 33.17 -30.35
N ASP A 325 -25.22 32.98 -29.02
CA ASP A 325 -24.19 32.30 -28.21
C ASP A 325 -24.58 30.87 -27.80
N ARG A 326 -25.81 30.44 -28.09
CA ARG A 326 -26.33 29.10 -27.71
C ARG A 326 -25.45 27.96 -28.23
N GLN A 327 -24.83 28.15 -29.39
CA GLN A 327 -23.94 27.17 -29.99
C GLN A 327 -22.62 27.04 -29.19
N PHE A 328 -22.11 28.14 -28.63
CA PHE A 328 -20.95 28.12 -27.75
C PHE A 328 -21.29 27.49 -26.40
N GLU A 329 -22.50 27.71 -25.88
CA GLU A 329 -22.98 26.98 -24.71
C GLU A 329 -23.02 25.48 -24.96
N LEU A 330 -23.54 25.03 -26.11
CA LEU A 330 -23.58 23.62 -26.49
C LEU A 330 -22.16 23.05 -26.56
N ALA A 331 -21.22 23.76 -27.20
CA ALA A 331 -19.80 23.37 -27.22
C ALA A 331 -19.24 23.24 -25.79
N SER A 332 -19.53 24.20 -24.90
CA SER A 332 -19.13 24.14 -23.50
C SER A 332 -19.80 22.98 -22.74
N ARG A 333 -21.07 22.67 -22.99
CA ARG A 333 -21.76 21.54 -22.34
C ARG A 333 -21.14 20.22 -22.78
N LEU A 334 -20.93 20.02 -24.08
CA LEU A 334 -20.26 18.85 -24.64
C LEU A 334 -18.86 18.67 -24.05
N SER A 335 -18.03 19.72 -24.07
CA SER A 335 -16.64 19.64 -23.63
C SER A 335 -16.51 19.31 -22.14
N TYR A 336 -17.35 19.89 -21.28
CA TYR A 336 -17.29 19.62 -19.85
C TYR A 336 -17.98 18.32 -19.45
N PHE A 337 -18.95 17.83 -20.24
CA PHE A 337 -19.55 16.52 -20.00
C PHE A 337 -18.58 15.39 -20.36
N LEU A 338 -18.00 15.41 -21.57
CA LEU A 338 -17.17 14.30 -22.07
C LEU A 338 -15.68 14.44 -21.73
N TRP A 339 -15.14 15.67 -21.74
CA TRP A 339 -13.70 15.93 -21.55
C TRP A 339 -13.37 16.70 -20.28
N ASN A 340 -14.39 17.05 -19.48
CA ASN A 340 -14.24 17.76 -18.21
C ASN A 340 -13.30 18.99 -18.30
N SER A 341 -13.35 19.71 -19.42
CA SER A 341 -12.41 20.76 -19.83
C SER A 341 -13.04 21.74 -20.83
N CYS A 342 -12.31 22.80 -21.22
CA CYS A 342 -12.73 23.74 -22.25
C CYS A 342 -12.88 23.09 -23.64
N PRO A 343 -13.74 23.64 -24.52
CA PRO A 343 -13.85 23.20 -25.91
C PRO A 343 -12.53 23.38 -26.66
N ASP A 344 -12.29 22.51 -27.65
CA ASP A 344 -11.21 22.69 -28.62
C ASP A 344 -11.59 23.67 -29.73
N ASP A 345 -10.62 24.01 -30.57
CA ASP A 345 -10.82 24.97 -31.66
C ASP A 345 -11.88 24.51 -32.66
N GLU A 346 -11.99 23.20 -32.90
CA GLU A 346 -13.01 22.63 -33.80
C GLU A 346 -14.43 22.79 -33.25
N LEU A 347 -14.66 22.51 -31.96
CA LEU A 347 -15.95 22.78 -31.31
C LEU A 347 -16.32 24.26 -31.36
N LEU A 348 -15.36 25.15 -31.07
CA LEU A 348 -15.60 26.59 -31.13
C LEU A 348 -15.85 27.08 -32.57
N ARG A 349 -15.20 26.47 -33.56
CA ARG A 349 -15.42 26.76 -34.99
C ARG A 349 -16.82 26.35 -35.43
N LEU A 350 -17.24 25.12 -35.12
CA LEU A 350 -18.60 24.64 -35.42
C LEU A 350 -19.66 25.49 -34.72
N ALA A 351 -19.39 25.89 -33.47
CA ALA A 351 -20.27 26.77 -32.72
C ALA A 351 -20.40 28.15 -33.37
N ARG A 352 -19.27 28.75 -33.78
CA ARG A 352 -19.23 30.05 -34.48
C ARG A 352 -20.02 30.05 -35.78
N ARG A 353 -19.96 28.95 -36.53
CA ARG A 353 -20.70 28.80 -37.80
C ARG A 353 -22.18 28.47 -37.62
N GLY A 354 -22.63 28.18 -36.39
CA GLY A 354 -24.00 27.74 -36.14
C GLY A 354 -24.31 26.32 -36.60
N GLU A 355 -23.28 25.52 -36.90
CA GLU A 355 -23.40 24.17 -37.46
C GLU A 355 -23.50 23.10 -36.36
N LEU A 356 -23.01 23.38 -35.14
CA LEU A 356 -22.83 22.36 -34.10
C LEU A 356 -24.14 21.66 -33.67
N ALA A 357 -25.25 22.40 -33.60
CA ALA A 357 -26.55 21.84 -33.23
C ALA A 357 -27.26 21.06 -34.35
N GLN A 358 -26.73 21.06 -35.59
CA GLN A 358 -27.31 20.28 -36.69
C GLN A 358 -27.15 18.78 -36.40
N PRO A 359 -28.18 17.94 -36.60
CA PRO A 359 -28.16 16.54 -36.17
C PRO A 359 -26.95 15.73 -36.66
N GLU A 360 -26.59 15.85 -37.94
CA GLU A 360 -25.48 15.11 -38.56
C GLU A 360 -24.12 15.60 -38.03
N THR A 361 -23.96 16.91 -37.89
CA THR A 361 -22.75 17.54 -37.34
C THR A 361 -22.57 17.21 -35.86
N LEU A 362 -23.65 17.25 -35.07
CA LEU A 362 -23.65 16.89 -33.66
C LEU A 362 -23.26 15.41 -33.48
N ASN A 363 -23.87 14.49 -34.25
CA ASN A 363 -23.52 13.07 -34.18
C ASN A 363 -22.05 12.80 -34.50
N ARG A 364 -21.52 13.36 -35.60
CA ARG A 364 -20.09 13.25 -35.94
C ARG A 364 -19.19 13.83 -34.85
N THR A 365 -19.61 14.94 -34.24
CA THR A 365 -18.87 15.56 -33.13
C THR A 365 -18.85 14.68 -31.89
N ILE A 366 -19.98 14.04 -31.55
CA ILE A 366 -20.06 13.07 -30.45
C ILE A 366 -19.09 11.92 -30.71
N ASP A 367 -19.11 11.33 -31.90
CA ASP A 367 -18.24 10.20 -32.27
C ASP A 367 -16.74 10.56 -32.15
N ARG A 368 -16.38 11.74 -32.64
CA ARG A 368 -15.02 12.29 -32.50
C ARG A 368 -14.62 12.43 -31.04
N MET A 369 -15.50 13.00 -30.21
CA MET A 369 -15.19 13.26 -28.79
C MET A 369 -15.13 11.98 -27.95
N LEU A 370 -15.98 10.98 -28.24
CA LEU A 370 -15.93 9.66 -27.59
C LEU A 370 -14.69 8.86 -27.97
N SER A 371 -14.12 9.13 -29.15
CA SER A 371 -12.89 8.48 -29.65
C SER A 371 -11.60 9.23 -29.30
N ASP A 372 -11.71 10.39 -28.62
CA ASP A 372 -10.55 11.20 -28.24
C ASP A 372 -9.99 10.75 -26.88
N PRO A 373 -8.65 10.73 -26.68
CA PRO A 373 -8.04 10.33 -25.40
C PRO A 373 -8.55 11.10 -24.18
N LYS A 374 -9.03 12.34 -24.35
CA LYS A 374 -9.64 13.14 -23.28
C LYS A 374 -10.91 12.52 -22.69
N ILE A 375 -11.53 11.55 -23.34
CA ILE A 375 -12.68 10.81 -22.80
C ILE A 375 -12.37 10.10 -21.48
N SER A 376 -11.08 9.82 -21.20
CA SER A 376 -10.64 9.31 -19.91
C SER A 376 -11.11 10.19 -18.74
N ARG A 377 -11.30 11.50 -18.95
CA ARG A 377 -11.71 12.44 -17.89
C ARG A 377 -13.18 12.30 -17.51
N PHE A 378 -14.04 11.88 -18.43
CA PHE A 378 -15.40 11.44 -18.08
C PHE A 378 -15.33 10.17 -17.24
N LEU A 379 -14.50 9.20 -17.64
CA LEU A 379 -14.30 7.94 -16.91
C LEU A 379 -13.57 8.11 -15.57
N ASP A 380 -12.84 9.20 -15.37
CA ASP A 380 -12.23 9.53 -14.07
C ASP A 380 -13.26 10.16 -13.11
N ALA A 381 -14.22 10.91 -13.64
CA ALA A 381 -15.15 11.72 -12.86
C ALA A 381 -16.48 10.99 -12.59
N PHE A 382 -17.18 10.58 -13.65
CA PHE A 382 -18.55 10.06 -13.54
C PHE A 382 -18.64 8.76 -12.72
N PRO A 383 -17.96 7.65 -13.07
CA PRO A 383 -18.15 6.38 -12.36
C PRO A 383 -17.65 6.43 -10.93
N THR A 384 -16.54 7.14 -10.67
CA THR A 384 -16.02 7.41 -9.33
C THR A 384 -17.09 8.01 -8.42
N GLN A 385 -17.77 9.05 -8.91
CA GLN A 385 -18.76 9.79 -8.13
C GLN A 385 -20.10 9.06 -8.04
N TRP A 386 -20.57 8.47 -9.15
CA TRP A 386 -21.80 7.68 -9.19
C TRP A 386 -21.75 6.53 -8.17
N MET A 387 -20.66 5.75 -8.15
CA MET A 387 -20.49 4.64 -7.22
C MET A 387 -20.02 5.06 -5.82
N GLN A 388 -19.72 6.34 -5.62
CA GLN A 388 -19.19 6.90 -4.38
C GLN A 388 -17.86 6.30 -3.89
N LEU A 389 -16.98 5.96 -4.85
CA LEU A 389 -15.78 5.19 -4.60
C LEU A 389 -14.70 5.91 -3.78
N GLU A 390 -14.74 7.23 -3.65
CA GLU A 390 -13.77 7.93 -2.79
C GLU A 390 -13.90 7.53 -1.31
N ASN A 391 -15.08 7.03 -0.90
CA ASN A 391 -15.34 6.59 0.47
C ASN A 391 -14.45 5.39 0.84
N VAL A 392 -14.03 4.57 -0.14
CA VAL A 392 -13.15 3.42 0.08
C VAL A 392 -11.79 3.82 0.65
N LEU A 393 -11.31 5.04 0.35
CA LEU A 393 -10.02 5.54 0.81
C LEU A 393 -10.02 5.86 2.30
N ALA A 394 -11.19 6.12 2.88
CA ALA A 394 -11.37 6.39 4.30
C ALA A 394 -11.64 5.12 5.14
N VAL A 395 -11.75 3.95 4.49
CA VAL A 395 -12.08 2.69 5.16
C VAL A 395 -10.92 2.23 6.04
N THR A 396 -11.22 2.03 7.32
CA THR A 396 -10.25 1.62 8.35
C THR A 396 -10.78 0.44 9.16
N PRO A 397 -10.83 -0.79 8.58
CA PRO A 397 -11.24 -1.97 9.32
C PRO A 397 -10.31 -2.23 10.51
N ASP A 398 -10.82 -2.88 11.55
CA ASP A 398 -10.01 -3.28 12.70
C ASP A 398 -8.81 -4.10 12.20
N PRO A 399 -7.56 -3.69 12.47
CA PRO A 399 -6.36 -4.40 12.02
C PRO A 399 -6.28 -5.85 12.49
N LYS A 400 -6.95 -6.18 13.61
CA LYS A 400 -7.05 -7.56 14.10
C LYS A 400 -7.93 -8.43 13.21
N LYS A 401 -8.92 -7.83 12.53
CA LYS A 401 -9.79 -8.52 11.57
C LYS A 401 -9.24 -8.46 10.14
N SER A 402 -8.71 -7.30 9.72
CA SER A 402 -8.15 -7.13 8.38
C SER A 402 -6.92 -6.21 8.38
N ARG A 403 -5.76 -6.82 8.60
CA ARG A 403 -4.47 -6.12 8.63
C ARG A 403 -4.02 -5.54 7.29
N TYR A 404 -4.58 -5.99 6.16
CA TYR A 404 -4.11 -5.64 4.80
C TYR A 404 -4.39 -4.19 4.40
N PHE A 405 -5.32 -3.52 5.09
CA PHE A 405 -5.56 -2.09 4.95
C PHE A 405 -4.45 -1.23 5.58
N GLN A 406 -3.57 -1.83 6.40
CA GLN A 406 -2.49 -1.12 7.10
C GLN A 406 -1.11 -1.76 6.93
N LEU A 407 -1.03 -2.93 6.28
CA LEU A 407 0.21 -3.68 6.05
C LEU A 407 1.26 -2.86 5.30
N ASP A 408 0.81 -2.08 4.31
CA ASP A 408 1.57 -1.05 3.61
C ASP A 408 0.75 0.23 3.61
N ARG A 409 1.14 1.22 4.42
CA ARG A 409 0.39 2.49 4.57
C ARG A 409 0.31 3.31 3.29
N LYS A 410 1.27 3.12 2.39
CA LYS A 410 1.34 3.82 1.10
C LYS A 410 0.52 3.12 0.03
N TYR A 411 0.43 1.79 0.13
CA TYR A 411 -0.33 0.94 -0.79
C TYR A 411 -1.32 0.05 -0.04
N PRO A 412 -2.31 0.63 0.66
CA PRO A 412 -3.31 -0.16 1.37
C PRO A 412 -4.20 -0.93 0.39
N ALA A 413 -4.82 -2.02 0.86
CA ALA A 413 -5.71 -2.85 0.06
C ALA A 413 -6.81 -2.07 -0.69
N SER A 414 -7.32 -0.98 -0.10
CA SER A 414 -8.34 -0.12 -0.71
C SER A 414 -7.94 0.45 -2.08
N LEU A 415 -6.64 0.70 -2.32
CA LEU A 415 -6.15 1.19 -3.62
C LEU A 415 -6.22 0.12 -4.72
N GLN A 416 -6.11 -1.15 -4.37
CA GLN A 416 -6.31 -2.25 -5.33
C GLN A 416 -7.80 -2.48 -5.57
N MET A 417 -8.60 -2.48 -4.50
CA MET A 417 -10.04 -2.73 -4.54
C MET A 417 -10.79 -1.70 -5.39
N VAL A 418 -10.42 -0.42 -5.32
CA VAL A 418 -11.13 0.64 -6.05
C VAL A 418 -11.01 0.53 -7.57
N LEU A 419 -9.95 -0.11 -8.06
CA LEU A 419 -9.67 -0.24 -9.48
C LEU A 419 -10.56 -1.29 -10.15
N GLU A 420 -11.02 -2.32 -9.43
CA GLU A 420 -11.87 -3.39 -9.97
C GLU A 420 -13.20 -2.87 -10.58
N PRO A 421 -14.05 -2.11 -9.86
CA PRO A 421 -15.27 -1.56 -10.45
C PRO A 421 -15.02 -0.50 -11.52
N LEU A 422 -13.92 0.26 -11.43
CA LEU A 422 -13.54 1.26 -12.45
C LEU A 422 -13.10 0.60 -13.76
N LEU A 423 -12.34 -0.49 -13.70
CA LEU A 423 -11.96 -1.29 -14.87
C LEU A 423 -13.15 -1.99 -15.51
N LEU A 424 -14.10 -2.48 -14.71
CA LEU A 424 -15.37 -2.99 -15.25
C LEU A 424 -16.14 -1.90 -16.01
N PHE A 425 -16.21 -0.69 -15.46
CA PHE A 425 -16.86 0.44 -16.12
C PHE A 425 -16.15 0.81 -17.43
N ASP A 426 -14.82 0.88 -17.43
CA ASP A 426 -14.01 1.06 -18.65
C ASP A 426 -14.34 -0.01 -19.69
N ALA A 427 -14.46 -1.29 -19.30
CA ALA A 427 -14.78 -2.38 -20.22
C ALA A 427 -16.19 -2.22 -20.83
N VAL A 428 -17.18 -1.91 -20.00
CA VAL A 428 -18.57 -1.67 -20.45
C VAL A 428 -18.63 -0.49 -21.41
N PHE A 429 -17.82 0.56 -21.20
CA PHE A 429 -17.74 1.71 -22.09
C PHE A 429 -16.99 1.44 -23.41
N VAL A 430 -15.80 0.82 -23.33
CA VAL A 430 -14.94 0.56 -24.49
C VAL A 430 -15.60 -0.44 -25.45
N GLU A 431 -16.20 -1.48 -24.89
CA GLU A 431 -16.84 -2.57 -25.65
C GLU A 431 -18.33 -2.32 -25.94
N ASP A 432 -18.82 -1.12 -25.58
CA ASP A 432 -20.21 -0.69 -25.75
C ASP A 432 -21.23 -1.75 -25.28
N ARG A 433 -21.01 -2.26 -24.07
CA ARG A 433 -21.86 -3.29 -23.46
C ARG A 433 -23.14 -2.70 -22.90
N ARG A 434 -24.09 -3.59 -22.65
CA ARG A 434 -25.34 -3.28 -21.94
C ARG A 434 -25.03 -2.80 -20.54
N LEU A 435 -25.76 -1.78 -20.07
CA LEU A 435 -25.59 -1.27 -18.71
C LEU A 435 -25.75 -2.37 -17.64
N ILE A 436 -26.63 -3.35 -17.86
CA ILE A 436 -26.91 -4.41 -16.88
C ILE A 436 -25.68 -5.28 -16.54
N GLU A 437 -24.66 -5.30 -17.41
CA GLU A 437 -23.37 -5.95 -17.11
C GLU A 437 -22.60 -5.25 -15.98
N LEU A 438 -22.93 -4.01 -15.62
CA LEU A 438 -22.41 -3.41 -14.39
C LEU A 438 -22.94 -4.11 -13.14
N ILE A 439 -24.12 -4.76 -13.20
CA ILE A 439 -24.72 -5.48 -12.08
C ILE A 439 -24.26 -6.94 -12.07
N SER A 440 -24.35 -7.61 -13.21
CA SER A 440 -24.05 -9.04 -13.34
C SER A 440 -23.22 -9.32 -14.59
N PRO A 441 -21.91 -8.98 -14.58
CA PRO A 441 -21.04 -9.24 -15.72
C PRO A 441 -20.63 -10.70 -15.81
N THR A 442 -20.20 -11.14 -17.00
CA THR A 442 -19.56 -12.46 -17.19
C THR A 442 -18.05 -12.45 -16.90
N PHE A 443 -17.47 -11.31 -16.54
CA PHE A 443 -16.04 -11.12 -16.28
C PHE A 443 -15.78 -10.01 -15.26
N GLY A 444 -14.54 -9.94 -14.77
CA GLY A 444 -14.04 -8.83 -13.97
C GLY A 444 -12.56 -8.57 -14.28
N PHE A 445 -11.95 -7.64 -13.55
CA PHE A 445 -10.51 -7.39 -13.61
C PHE A 445 -9.90 -7.47 -12.22
N GLN A 446 -8.86 -8.28 -12.08
CA GLN A 446 -8.22 -8.51 -10.80
C GLN A 446 -6.71 -8.40 -10.92
N SER A 447 -6.09 -7.75 -9.94
CA SER A 447 -4.66 -7.89 -9.70
C SER A 447 -4.35 -9.20 -8.99
N GLU A 448 -3.07 -9.58 -8.95
CA GLU A 448 -2.62 -10.74 -8.18
C GLU A 448 -3.04 -10.69 -6.69
N PHE A 449 -3.09 -9.47 -6.12
CA PHE A 449 -3.60 -9.25 -4.78
C PHE A 449 -5.09 -9.58 -4.69
N LEU A 450 -5.93 -9.05 -5.59
CA LEU A 450 -7.38 -9.31 -5.56
C LEU A 450 -7.70 -10.78 -5.83
N LYS A 451 -6.95 -11.44 -6.72
CA LYS A 451 -7.08 -12.89 -6.91
C LYS A 451 -6.80 -13.64 -5.59
N THR A 452 -5.68 -13.32 -4.93
CA THR A 452 -5.35 -13.88 -3.61
C THR A 452 -6.44 -13.53 -2.58
N TRP A 453 -7.00 -12.32 -2.65
CA TRP A 453 -8.04 -11.81 -1.76
C TRP A 453 -9.33 -12.62 -1.84
N TYR A 454 -9.74 -13.04 -3.04
CA TYR A 454 -10.98 -13.79 -3.24
C TYR A 454 -10.80 -15.30 -3.07
N THR A 455 -9.63 -15.86 -3.39
CA THR A 455 -9.46 -17.32 -3.46
C THR A 455 -8.67 -17.95 -2.32
N SER A 456 -8.06 -17.16 -1.42
CA SER A 456 -7.29 -17.68 -0.28
C SER A 456 -7.93 -17.33 1.07
N ASP A 457 -7.49 -17.98 2.14
CA ASP A 457 -7.83 -17.62 3.52
C ASP A 457 -7.10 -16.36 4.03
N LEU A 458 -6.14 -15.86 3.26
CA LEU A 458 -5.22 -14.79 3.63
C LEU A 458 -4.48 -15.06 4.95
N VAL A 459 -4.17 -16.32 5.25
CA VAL A 459 -3.42 -16.72 6.43
C VAL A 459 -2.00 -17.12 6.02
N PRO A 460 -0.96 -16.67 6.76
CA PRO A 460 0.39 -17.16 6.52
C PRO A 460 0.46 -18.70 6.65
N PRO A 461 1.27 -19.38 5.82
CA PRO A 461 1.41 -20.82 5.89
C PRO A 461 1.90 -21.25 7.28
N GLN A 462 1.26 -22.26 7.85
CA GLN A 462 1.66 -22.85 9.13
C GLN A 462 2.85 -23.79 8.90
N VAL A 463 3.89 -23.63 9.70
CA VAL A 463 5.08 -24.47 9.68
C VAL A 463 4.76 -25.78 10.41
N ASP A 464 5.11 -26.90 9.79
CA ASP A 464 5.04 -28.20 10.45
C ASP A 464 6.06 -28.27 11.59
N VAL A 465 5.58 -27.98 12.80
CA VAL A 465 6.38 -28.00 14.02
C VAL A 465 6.95 -29.39 14.29
N ARG A 466 6.19 -30.47 14.00
CA ARG A 466 6.65 -31.84 14.22
C ARG A 466 7.85 -32.15 13.35
N ARG A 467 7.78 -31.78 12.06
CA ARG A 467 8.90 -31.94 11.13
C ARG A 467 10.13 -31.14 11.57
N VAL A 468 9.97 -29.87 11.98
CA VAL A 468 11.09 -29.03 12.45
C VAL A 468 11.75 -29.62 13.70
N VAL A 469 10.94 -30.11 14.65
CA VAL A 469 11.44 -30.74 15.88
C VAL A 469 12.13 -32.06 15.56
N GLU A 470 11.56 -32.88 14.68
CA GLU A 470 12.12 -34.18 14.31
C GLU A 470 13.44 -34.04 13.53
N GLU A 471 13.50 -33.13 12.55
CA GLU A 471 14.75 -32.77 11.89
C GLU A 471 15.80 -32.28 12.90
N GLY A 472 15.38 -31.48 13.88
CA GLY A 472 16.22 -31.04 14.99
C GLY A 472 16.75 -32.22 15.81
N ARG A 473 15.91 -33.19 16.15
CA ARG A 473 16.27 -34.41 16.90
C ARG A 473 17.25 -35.28 16.11
N VAL A 474 16.99 -35.50 14.82
CA VAL A 474 17.89 -36.26 13.92
C VAL A 474 19.25 -35.59 13.83
N ASN A 475 19.27 -34.26 13.67
CA ASN A 475 20.50 -33.48 13.66
C ASN A 475 21.24 -33.57 15.00
N ASP A 476 20.54 -33.45 16.14
CA ASP A 476 21.15 -33.56 17.47
C ASP A 476 21.78 -34.94 17.71
N ILE A 477 21.11 -36.03 17.30
CA ILE A 477 21.66 -37.39 17.36
C ILE A 477 22.92 -37.50 16.51
N ARG A 478 22.88 -37.00 15.26
CA ARG A 478 24.03 -37.03 14.35
C ARG A 478 25.21 -36.23 14.93
N ARG A 479 24.94 -35.06 15.51
CA ARG A 479 25.95 -34.23 16.19
C ARG A 479 26.56 -34.95 17.39
N ARG A 480 25.74 -35.56 18.26
CA ARG A 480 26.22 -36.33 19.42
C ARG A 480 27.08 -37.52 18.99
N LYS A 481 26.67 -38.25 17.95
CA LYS A 481 27.46 -39.37 17.40
C LYS A 481 28.83 -38.90 16.90
N LEU A 482 28.85 -37.84 16.08
CA LEU A 482 30.10 -37.25 15.56
C LEU A 482 31.00 -36.72 16.68
N GLN A 483 30.43 -36.05 17.68
CA GLN A 483 31.17 -35.58 18.86
C GLN A 483 31.74 -36.74 19.68
N GLY A 484 30.99 -37.83 19.85
CA GLY A 484 31.47 -39.06 20.48
C GLY A 484 32.65 -39.68 19.72
N SER A 485 32.54 -39.80 18.39
CA SER A 485 33.62 -40.29 17.53
C SER A 485 34.87 -39.41 17.59
N ILE A 486 34.72 -38.08 17.66
CA ILE A 486 35.83 -37.14 17.86
C ILE A 486 36.51 -37.43 19.21
N LYS A 487 35.74 -37.47 20.30
CA LYS A 487 36.26 -37.69 21.65
C LYS A 487 37.00 -39.04 21.76
N GLN A 488 36.47 -40.09 21.15
CA GLN A 488 37.12 -41.40 21.13
C GLN A 488 38.44 -41.38 20.36
N ALA A 489 38.44 -40.80 19.15
CA ALA A 489 39.66 -40.72 18.34
C ALA A 489 40.75 -39.84 18.99
N GLU A 490 40.35 -38.77 19.70
CA GLU A 490 41.26 -37.97 20.55
C GLU A 490 41.86 -38.81 21.69
N ALA A 491 41.01 -39.51 22.46
CA ALA A 491 41.47 -40.34 23.57
C ALA A 491 42.43 -41.47 23.14
N GLU A 492 42.14 -42.13 22.02
CA GLU A 492 43.02 -43.18 21.46
C GLU A 492 44.37 -42.61 21.02
N ARG A 493 44.36 -41.45 20.35
CA ARG A 493 45.58 -40.76 19.93
C ARG A 493 46.41 -40.34 21.15
N ASP A 494 45.77 -39.77 22.16
CA ASP A 494 46.48 -39.27 23.33
C ASP A 494 47.04 -40.41 24.19
N LYS A 495 46.31 -41.53 24.32
CA LYS A 495 46.80 -42.75 24.97
C LYS A 495 48.05 -43.29 24.27
N LEU A 496 48.03 -43.34 22.93
CA LEU A 496 49.17 -43.76 22.12
C LEU A 496 50.39 -42.88 22.37
N LEU A 497 50.22 -41.55 22.33
CA LEU A 497 51.31 -40.59 22.53
C LEU A 497 51.85 -40.61 23.96
N ASN A 498 50.98 -40.69 24.97
CA ASN A 498 51.37 -40.73 26.37
C ASN A 498 52.15 -42.01 26.73
N SER A 499 51.82 -43.15 26.11
CA SER A 499 52.59 -44.39 26.30
C SER A 499 54.05 -44.24 25.86
N VAL A 500 54.30 -43.53 24.75
CA VAL A 500 55.66 -43.27 24.24
C VAL A 500 56.39 -42.26 25.13
N ARG A 501 55.72 -41.17 25.56
CA ARG A 501 56.26 -40.19 26.51
C ARG A 501 56.76 -40.86 27.80
N SER A 502 55.96 -41.75 28.38
CA SER A 502 56.34 -42.46 29.62
C SER A 502 57.58 -43.34 29.45
N LYS A 503 57.76 -44.00 28.30
CA LYS A 503 58.96 -44.82 28.02
C LYS A 503 60.23 -43.97 27.90
N LEU A 504 60.14 -42.85 27.20
CA LEU A 504 61.27 -41.94 27.05
C LEU A 504 61.68 -41.30 28.39
N LEU A 505 60.71 -40.98 29.25
CA LEU A 505 60.95 -40.46 30.61
C LEU A 505 61.65 -41.50 31.49
N ALA A 506 61.29 -42.77 31.36
CA ALA A 506 61.94 -43.86 32.10
C ALA A 506 63.39 -44.11 31.66
N ALA A 507 63.69 -43.94 30.36
CA ALA A 507 65.05 -44.08 29.82
C ALA A 507 66.00 -42.99 30.33
N ARG A 508 65.57 -41.72 30.38
CA ARG A 508 66.38 -40.61 30.90
C ARG A 508 66.64 -40.67 32.42
N LYS A 509 65.82 -41.40 33.20
CA LYS A 509 66.02 -41.58 34.65
C LYS A 509 67.16 -42.55 35.02
N LYS A 510 67.78 -43.25 34.06
CA LYS A 510 68.84 -44.25 34.29
C LYS A 510 70.28 -43.74 34.07
N ASP A 511 70.46 -42.46 33.74
CA ASP A 511 71.78 -41.87 33.46
C ASP A 511 72.54 -41.49 34.77
N PRO A 512 73.74 -42.04 35.07
CA PRO A 512 74.40 -41.90 36.38
C PRO A 512 75.08 -40.55 36.64
N GLU A 513 75.31 -39.68 35.65
CA GLU A 513 76.04 -38.40 35.84
C GLU A 513 75.13 -37.17 36.07
N ALA A 514 73.81 -37.33 36.07
CA ALA A 514 72.89 -36.20 36.30
C ALA A 514 72.59 -36.01 37.80
N ALA A 515 72.83 -34.79 38.32
CA ALA A 515 72.36 -34.38 39.65
C ALA A 515 70.88 -34.77 39.87
N LYS A 516 70.52 -35.21 41.10
CA LYS A 516 69.18 -35.72 41.45
C LYS A 516 68.06 -34.91 40.77
N PRO A 517 67.33 -35.49 39.79
CA PRO A 517 66.35 -34.75 39.02
C PRO A 517 65.15 -34.33 39.89
N VAL A 518 64.78 -33.04 39.84
CA VAL A 518 63.53 -32.54 40.40
C VAL A 518 62.51 -32.48 39.27
N ASP A 519 61.52 -33.37 39.27
CA ASP A 519 60.40 -33.31 38.33
C ASP A 519 59.41 -32.20 38.78
N LEU A 520 59.52 -31.04 38.14
CA LEU A 520 58.72 -29.86 38.49
C LEU A 520 57.25 -29.95 38.05
N LYS A 521 56.91 -30.92 37.19
CA LYS A 521 55.53 -31.20 36.72
C LYS A 521 54.76 -29.95 36.27
N PRO A 522 55.17 -29.27 35.19
CA PRO A 522 54.42 -28.15 34.66
C PRO A 522 53.00 -28.59 34.24
N TYR A 523 52.03 -27.71 34.47
CA TYR A 523 50.67 -27.87 33.96
C TYR A 523 50.63 -27.74 32.43
N ALA A 524 51.40 -26.79 31.89
CA ALA A 524 51.61 -26.60 30.46
C ALA A 524 53.05 -26.17 30.17
N ALA A 525 53.60 -26.60 29.03
CA ALA A 525 54.96 -26.31 28.60
C ALA A 525 55.07 -26.09 27.08
N TRP A 526 55.76 -25.01 26.71
CA TRP A 526 56.00 -24.60 25.33
C TRP A 526 57.50 -24.49 25.07
N GLU A 527 57.99 -25.11 23.99
CA GLU A 527 59.40 -25.07 23.56
C GLU A 527 59.68 -24.09 22.42
N PHE A 528 58.63 -23.53 21.81
CA PHE A 528 58.67 -22.58 20.69
C PHE A 528 59.63 -22.93 19.54
N ASN A 529 59.98 -24.20 19.38
CA ASN A 529 60.99 -24.74 18.47
C ASN A 529 60.48 -24.86 17.02
N GLY A 530 59.91 -23.77 16.49
CA GLY A 530 59.32 -23.69 15.16
C GLY A 530 57.82 -23.94 15.12
N ASP A 531 57.18 -24.24 16.26
CA ASP A 531 55.72 -24.34 16.37
C ASP A 531 55.17 -23.73 17.67
N LEU A 532 53.83 -23.64 17.74
CA LEU A 532 53.08 -23.09 18.87
C LEU A 532 52.40 -24.18 19.71
N LYS A 533 52.84 -25.42 19.57
CA LYS A 533 52.26 -26.56 20.28
C LYS A 533 52.77 -26.61 21.70
N GLU A 534 51.94 -27.18 22.55
CA GLU A 534 52.22 -27.43 23.96
C GLU A 534 52.46 -28.94 24.12
N SER A 535 53.47 -29.35 24.89
CA SER A 535 53.87 -30.78 24.92
C SER A 535 53.50 -31.57 26.18
N VAL A 536 52.73 -31.01 27.13
CA VAL A 536 52.16 -31.72 28.29
C VAL A 536 50.71 -32.17 28.07
N ARG A 537 49.76 -31.24 27.86
CA ARG A 537 48.29 -31.48 27.91
C ARG A 537 47.52 -30.97 26.68
N SER A 538 48.21 -30.57 25.61
CA SER A 538 47.63 -30.04 24.35
C SER A 538 46.95 -28.67 24.48
N LEU A 539 47.56 -27.76 25.25
CA LEU A 539 47.13 -26.35 25.36
C LEU A 539 47.78 -25.48 24.25
N GLU A 540 47.47 -25.78 22.99
CA GLU A 540 48.02 -25.09 21.81
C GLU A 540 47.75 -23.57 21.85
N LEU A 541 48.75 -22.81 21.42
CA LEU A 541 48.65 -21.35 21.33
C LEU A 541 48.17 -20.92 19.95
N GLN A 542 47.30 -19.91 19.95
CA GLN A 542 46.89 -19.21 18.75
C GLN A 542 47.65 -17.89 18.63
N ALA A 543 48.27 -17.69 17.48
CA ALA A 543 48.87 -16.41 17.11
C ALA A 543 47.79 -15.36 16.80
N ARG A 544 47.99 -14.15 17.32
CA ARG A 544 47.22 -12.96 16.98
C ARG A 544 48.21 -11.90 16.49
N GLY A 545 48.27 -11.74 15.18
CA GLY A 545 49.32 -10.96 14.49
C GLY A 545 50.34 -11.88 13.81
N LYS A 546 51.38 -11.27 13.20
CA LYS A 546 52.47 -12.01 12.54
C LYS A 546 53.40 -12.60 13.60
N VAL A 547 53.70 -13.88 13.48
CA VAL A 547 54.63 -14.60 14.36
C VAL A 547 55.71 -15.20 13.47
N GLU A 548 56.97 -15.02 13.89
CA GLU A 548 58.14 -15.57 13.24
C GLU A 548 58.91 -16.43 14.23
N PHE A 549 59.73 -17.34 13.72
CA PHE A 549 60.63 -18.15 14.52
C PHE A 549 62.06 -17.87 14.08
N HIS A 550 62.93 -17.57 15.02
CA HIS A 550 64.34 -17.29 14.77
C HIS A 550 65.17 -17.99 15.83
N ASP A 551 66.13 -18.81 15.41
CA ASP A 551 67.01 -19.62 16.28
C ASP A 551 66.23 -20.54 17.24
N GLY A 552 65.09 -21.06 16.80
CA GLY A 552 64.23 -21.92 17.63
C GLY A 552 63.40 -21.19 18.69
N MET A 553 63.44 -19.85 18.72
CA MET A 553 62.61 -19.01 19.60
C MET A 553 61.46 -18.38 18.82
N VAL A 554 60.30 -18.19 19.48
CA VAL A 554 59.20 -17.41 18.90
C VAL A 554 59.46 -15.91 19.04
N VAL A 555 59.27 -15.16 17.96
CA VAL A 555 59.45 -13.70 17.93
C VAL A 555 58.09 -13.02 17.91
N LEU A 556 57.83 -12.23 18.95
CA LEU A 556 56.60 -11.47 19.13
C LEU A 556 56.92 -9.98 19.07
N ASN A 557 56.33 -9.29 18.09
CA ASN A 557 56.45 -7.84 17.94
C ASN A 557 55.14 -7.28 17.40
N ARG A 558 54.43 -6.51 18.23
CA ARG A 558 53.02 -6.12 18.01
C ARG A 558 52.10 -7.29 17.67
N SER A 559 52.48 -8.49 18.13
CA SER A 559 51.74 -9.74 18.03
C SER A 559 51.77 -10.42 19.38
N PHE A 560 50.81 -11.32 19.62
CA PHE A 560 50.72 -12.04 20.88
C PHE A 560 50.20 -13.45 20.65
N LEU A 561 50.46 -14.31 21.63
CA LEU A 561 49.97 -15.68 21.66
C LEU A 561 48.92 -15.82 22.76
N ILE A 562 47.89 -16.62 22.52
CA ILE A 562 46.86 -16.92 23.51
C ILE A 562 46.46 -18.39 23.48
N SER A 563 46.28 -19.01 24.65
CA SER A 563 45.80 -20.39 24.75
C SER A 563 44.28 -20.48 24.57
N LYS A 564 43.77 -21.71 24.40
CA LYS A 564 42.37 -22.00 24.72
C LYS A 564 42.09 -21.75 26.21
N PRO A 565 40.81 -21.61 26.62
CA PRO A 565 40.47 -21.51 28.03
C PRO A 565 41.00 -22.71 28.84
N LEU A 566 41.51 -22.42 30.03
CA LEU A 566 42.09 -23.38 30.96
C LEU A 566 40.97 -24.20 31.61
N PRO A 567 41.00 -25.53 31.59
CA PRO A 567 39.95 -26.37 32.15
C PRO A 567 40.07 -26.55 33.68
N ILE A 568 40.79 -25.65 34.36
CA ILE A 568 41.04 -25.69 35.80
C ILE A 568 40.90 -24.30 36.42
N ASP A 569 40.58 -24.27 37.71
CA ASP A 569 40.69 -23.06 38.51
C ASP A 569 42.15 -22.86 38.93
N LEU A 570 42.70 -21.67 38.72
CA LEU A 570 44.07 -21.33 39.11
C LEU A 570 44.08 -20.34 40.27
N LYS A 571 44.40 -20.83 41.46
CA LYS A 571 44.47 -20.04 42.71
C LYS A 571 45.91 -19.72 43.14
N ALA A 572 46.76 -20.73 43.25
CA ALA A 572 48.21 -20.54 43.23
C ALA A 572 48.74 -20.91 41.85
N LYS A 573 49.79 -20.22 41.42
CA LYS A 573 50.38 -20.44 40.10
C LYS A 573 51.82 -19.94 40.05
N SER A 574 52.61 -20.55 39.18
CA SER A 574 53.92 -20.03 38.82
C SER A 574 54.00 -19.86 37.30
N LEU A 575 54.40 -18.67 36.87
CA LEU A 575 54.62 -18.32 35.46
C LEU A 575 56.12 -18.25 35.23
N GLU A 576 56.65 -19.10 34.36
CA GLU A 576 58.09 -19.23 34.15
C GLU A 576 58.40 -19.13 32.65
N VAL A 577 59.36 -18.28 32.29
CA VAL A 577 59.68 -17.97 30.89
C VAL A 577 61.16 -17.67 30.70
N TRP A 578 61.73 -18.16 29.59
CA TRP A 578 63.06 -17.82 29.10
C TRP A 578 62.90 -16.95 27.86
N CYS A 579 63.40 -15.72 27.91
CA CYS A 579 63.15 -14.75 26.87
C CYS A 579 64.29 -13.74 26.69
N GLN A 580 64.34 -13.11 25.51
CA GLN A 580 65.21 -11.99 25.18
C GLN A 580 64.36 -10.77 24.85
N VAL A 581 64.65 -9.63 25.48
CA VAL A 581 63.95 -8.36 25.24
C VAL A 581 64.88 -7.44 24.46
N SER A 582 64.45 -7.01 23.26
CA SER A 582 65.28 -6.20 22.35
C SER A 582 65.28 -4.71 22.68
N ASP A 583 64.20 -4.19 23.27
CA ASP A 583 64.10 -2.80 23.73
C ASP A 583 63.75 -2.76 25.22
N LEU A 584 64.77 -2.53 26.06
CA LEU A 584 64.58 -2.42 27.51
C LEU A 584 63.85 -1.14 27.94
N ASN A 585 63.76 -0.13 27.08
CA ASN A 585 63.05 1.11 27.38
C ASN A 585 61.54 1.01 27.10
N GLN A 586 61.08 -0.10 26.53
CA GLN A 586 59.67 -0.36 26.34
C GLN A 586 58.91 -0.39 27.68
N ARG A 587 57.81 0.37 27.77
CA ARG A 587 57.05 0.53 29.01
C ARG A 587 55.67 -0.10 28.92
N GLY A 588 55.34 -0.98 29.86
CA GLY A 588 54.00 -1.55 30.01
C GLY A 588 53.73 -2.81 29.19
N GLY A 589 54.75 -3.37 28.53
CA GLY A 589 54.63 -4.61 27.76
C GLY A 589 54.69 -5.85 28.66
N GLY A 590 53.84 -6.85 28.38
CA GLY A 590 53.81 -8.12 29.11
C GLY A 590 54.54 -9.26 28.40
N VAL A 591 55.30 -10.08 29.13
CA VAL A 591 56.00 -11.27 28.59
C VAL A 591 55.09 -12.50 28.63
N MET A 592 54.65 -12.90 29.83
CA MET A 592 53.81 -14.08 30.08
C MET A 592 52.79 -13.74 31.17
N GLY A 593 51.54 -14.14 30.96
CA GLY A 593 50.44 -13.83 31.87
C GLY A 593 49.25 -14.77 31.79
N VAL A 594 48.30 -14.58 32.71
CA VAL A 594 46.99 -15.23 32.69
C VAL A 594 45.91 -14.15 32.61
N GLN A 595 45.05 -14.27 31.59
CA GLN A 595 43.90 -13.43 31.33
C GLN A 595 42.63 -14.13 31.83
N GLY A 596 41.86 -13.50 32.71
CA GLY A 596 40.52 -13.94 33.12
C GLY A 596 39.41 -13.14 32.44
N PRO A 597 38.16 -13.23 32.94
CA PRO A 597 37.03 -12.46 32.42
C PRO A 597 37.24 -10.94 32.48
N GLY A 598 36.82 -10.24 31.42
CA GLY A 598 36.89 -8.77 31.40
C GLY A 598 38.33 -8.27 31.37
N ASP A 599 38.65 -7.35 32.29
CA ASP A 599 39.98 -6.76 32.47
C ASP A 599 40.82 -7.46 33.54
N PHE A 600 40.38 -8.59 34.10
CA PHE A 600 41.09 -9.32 35.16
C PHE A 600 42.30 -10.08 34.62
N PHE A 601 43.52 -9.76 35.08
CA PHE A 601 44.75 -10.44 34.66
C PHE A 601 45.84 -10.40 35.74
N ASP A 602 46.82 -11.30 35.60
CA ASP A 602 48.13 -11.24 36.25
C ASP A 602 49.20 -11.48 35.18
N THR A 603 50.23 -10.64 35.05
CA THR A 603 51.25 -10.74 33.99
C THR A 603 52.60 -10.23 34.45
N ILE A 604 53.69 -10.80 33.92
CA ILE A 604 55.05 -10.28 34.11
C ILE A 604 55.26 -9.09 33.16
N VAL A 605 55.43 -7.88 33.69
CA VAL A 605 55.44 -6.62 32.92
C VAL A 605 56.75 -5.87 33.08
N LEU A 606 57.28 -5.34 31.98
CA LEU A 606 58.48 -4.49 31.96
C LEU A 606 58.12 -3.00 32.00
N GLY A 607 58.85 -2.22 32.82
CA GLY A 607 58.94 -0.76 32.66
C GLY A 607 57.67 0.02 33.00
N GLU A 608 56.65 -0.63 33.57
CA GLU A 608 55.33 -0.04 33.82
C GLU A 608 55.37 1.01 34.94
N ARG A 609 55.90 0.66 36.12
CA ARG A 609 56.04 1.58 37.26
C ARG A 609 57.44 2.20 37.34
N LYS A 610 58.49 1.39 37.33
CA LYS A 610 59.90 1.81 37.28
C LYS A 610 60.51 1.45 35.91
N PRO A 611 61.17 2.39 35.20
CA PRO A 611 61.79 2.11 33.91
C PRO A 611 62.75 0.92 34.01
N ARG A 612 62.70 -0.02 33.06
CA ARG A 612 63.56 -1.22 33.00
C ARG A 612 63.44 -2.19 34.17
N HIS A 613 62.46 -2.05 35.07
CA HIS A 613 62.19 -3.04 36.13
C HIS A 613 61.03 -3.96 35.75
N TRP A 614 61.08 -5.20 36.25
CA TRP A 614 59.99 -6.16 36.15
C TRP A 614 59.03 -6.03 37.34
N ILE A 615 57.73 -6.10 37.05
CA ILE A 615 56.67 -6.12 38.07
C ILE A 615 55.62 -7.18 37.77
N SER A 616 54.80 -7.52 38.77
CA SER A 616 53.56 -8.28 38.57
C SER A 616 52.41 -7.33 38.23
N GLY A 617 52.07 -7.18 36.95
CA GLY A 617 50.97 -6.34 36.50
C GLY A 617 49.59 -6.96 36.80
N SER A 618 48.64 -6.12 37.20
CA SER A 618 47.23 -6.48 37.42
C SER A 618 46.30 -5.31 37.08
N ASN A 619 44.99 -5.56 36.98
CA ASN A 619 43.99 -4.53 36.72
C ASN A 619 44.04 -3.41 37.77
N GLY A 620 44.26 -2.18 37.32
CA GLY A 620 44.37 -0.99 38.19
C GLY A 620 45.45 -1.08 39.28
N PHE A 621 46.49 -1.91 39.11
CA PHE A 621 47.50 -2.20 40.15
C PHE A 621 46.93 -2.76 41.47
N SER A 622 45.71 -3.30 41.44
CA SER A 622 45.02 -3.83 42.62
C SER A 622 45.80 -4.92 43.35
N ARG A 623 46.71 -5.64 42.66
CA ARG A 623 47.59 -6.68 43.20
C ARG A 623 49.06 -6.48 42.80
N THR A 624 49.44 -5.25 42.49
CA THR A 624 50.78 -4.91 42.02
C THR A 624 51.51 -4.04 43.04
N GLU A 625 52.76 -4.41 43.36
CA GLU A 625 53.76 -3.57 44.02
C GLU A 625 55.10 -3.68 43.31
N ASP A 626 55.97 -2.71 43.57
CA ASP A 626 57.38 -2.79 43.18
C ASP A 626 58.12 -3.74 44.12
N PHE A 627 58.92 -4.66 43.59
CA PHE A 627 59.78 -5.52 44.41
C PHE A 627 60.89 -4.68 45.06
N ALA A 628 60.87 -4.56 46.39
CA ALA A 628 61.86 -3.76 47.11
C ALA A 628 63.26 -4.36 46.95
N GLY A 629 64.24 -3.54 46.56
CA GLY A 629 65.60 -3.99 46.24
C GLY A 629 65.75 -4.59 44.83
N SER A 630 64.74 -4.52 43.97
CA SER A 630 64.88 -4.88 42.56
C SER A 630 65.91 -4.01 41.83
N THR A 631 66.52 -4.57 40.78
CA THR A 631 67.51 -3.89 39.93
C THR A 631 67.00 -3.78 38.49
N PRO A 632 67.33 -2.69 37.76
CA PRO A 632 66.90 -2.52 36.38
C PRO A 632 67.62 -3.51 35.45
N GLU A 633 67.00 -3.82 34.33
CA GLU A 633 67.67 -4.50 33.21
C GLU A 633 68.65 -3.54 32.52
N THR A 634 69.84 -4.04 32.18
CA THR A 634 70.94 -3.21 31.66
C THR A 634 71.42 -3.60 30.27
N LYS A 635 71.16 -4.83 29.81
CA LYS A 635 71.61 -5.35 28.51
C LYS A 635 70.43 -5.88 27.70
N ALA A 636 70.20 -5.28 26.53
CA ALA A 636 69.17 -5.76 25.60
C ALA A 636 69.64 -7.05 24.90
N GLY A 637 68.70 -7.94 24.60
CA GLY A 637 68.97 -9.19 23.87
C GLY A 637 69.63 -10.31 24.69
N GLU A 638 69.93 -10.10 25.96
CA GLU A 638 70.42 -11.15 26.87
C GLU A 638 69.30 -12.15 27.18
N MET A 639 69.67 -13.43 27.33
CA MET A 639 68.72 -14.46 27.73
C MET A 639 68.38 -14.29 29.21
N LEU A 640 67.11 -14.00 29.49
CA LEU A 640 66.58 -13.82 30.84
C LEU A 640 65.73 -15.03 31.21
N HIS A 641 65.93 -15.58 32.40
CA HIS A 641 64.99 -16.49 33.03
C HIS A 641 64.16 -15.74 34.07
N LEU A 642 62.85 -15.68 33.87
CA LEU A 642 61.91 -15.03 34.78
C LEU A 642 60.90 -16.04 35.30
N ALA A 643 60.78 -16.13 36.62
CA ALA A 643 59.75 -16.95 37.28
C ALA A 643 58.96 -16.12 38.29
N MET A 644 57.68 -15.91 38.02
CA MET A 644 56.75 -15.20 38.91
C MET A 644 55.87 -16.19 39.65
N VAL A 645 56.00 -16.23 40.97
CA VAL A 645 55.29 -17.16 41.86
C VAL A 645 54.20 -16.41 42.62
N TYR A 646 52.95 -16.83 42.43
CA TYR A 646 51.76 -16.33 43.12
C TYR A 646 51.27 -17.38 44.12
N ARG A 647 51.41 -17.10 45.41
CA ARG A 647 50.96 -17.98 46.48
C ARG A 647 49.48 -17.78 46.79
N LYS A 648 48.83 -18.81 47.35
CA LYS A 648 47.39 -18.79 47.70
C LYS A 648 47.01 -17.68 48.68
N ASP A 649 47.96 -17.22 49.50
CA ASP A 649 47.77 -16.18 50.51
C ASP A 649 47.86 -14.74 49.95
N GLY A 650 48.20 -14.59 48.66
CA GLY A 650 48.40 -13.30 47.98
C GLY A 650 49.85 -12.81 47.98
N THR A 651 50.80 -13.62 48.45
CA THR A 651 52.23 -13.31 48.36
C THR A 651 52.71 -13.53 46.93
N THR A 652 53.37 -12.53 46.35
CA THR A 652 53.96 -12.56 45.02
C THR A 652 55.48 -12.44 45.12
N THR A 653 56.20 -13.34 44.44
CA THR A 653 57.67 -13.36 44.38
C THR A 653 58.11 -13.45 42.92
N LEU A 654 59.05 -12.61 42.50
CA LEU A 654 59.71 -12.73 41.21
C LEU A 654 61.14 -13.24 41.41
N TYR A 655 61.55 -14.16 40.56
CA TYR A 655 62.92 -14.62 40.43
C TYR A 655 63.46 -14.22 39.05
N ARG A 656 64.73 -13.81 39.03
CA ARG A 656 65.52 -13.57 37.81
C ARG A 656 66.75 -14.48 37.86
N ASP A 657 66.93 -15.29 36.82
CA ASP A 657 68.05 -16.23 36.67
C ASP A 657 68.21 -17.17 37.87
N GLY A 658 67.08 -17.65 38.39
CA GLY A 658 67.03 -18.59 39.51
C GLY A 658 67.21 -17.94 40.89
N LYS A 659 67.47 -16.63 40.96
CA LYS A 659 67.65 -15.87 42.21
C LYS A 659 66.47 -14.94 42.48
N PRO A 660 66.09 -14.66 43.73
CA PRO A 660 65.07 -13.67 44.04
C PRO A 660 65.40 -12.30 43.42
N TYR A 661 64.46 -11.72 42.68
CA TYR A 661 64.64 -10.43 41.99
C TYR A 661 64.56 -9.24 42.95
N GLY A 662 63.84 -9.39 44.06
CA GLY A 662 63.70 -8.43 45.15
C GLY A 662 62.90 -9.04 46.30
N LYS A 663 62.59 -8.25 47.34
CA LYS A 663 61.76 -8.71 48.45
C LYS A 663 60.33 -9.02 47.97
N PRO A 664 59.75 -10.17 48.35
CA PRO A 664 58.36 -10.48 48.01
C PRO A 664 57.41 -9.50 48.71
N PHE A 665 56.22 -9.33 48.14
CA PHE A 665 55.16 -8.52 48.73
C PHE A 665 53.86 -9.32 48.78
N ARG A 666 52.93 -8.90 49.64
CA ARG A 666 51.61 -9.51 49.76
C ARG A 666 50.54 -8.46 49.49
N LYS A 667 49.86 -8.57 48.35
CA LYS A 667 48.83 -7.61 47.92
C LYS A 667 47.71 -8.33 47.16
N GLY A 668 46.75 -8.85 47.93
CA GLY A 668 45.55 -9.54 47.42
C GLY A 668 45.81 -10.93 46.83
N ALA A 669 44.80 -11.80 46.90
CA ALA A 669 44.81 -13.12 46.26
C ALA A 669 43.82 -13.13 45.08
N ALA A 670 44.11 -13.96 44.07
CA ALA A 670 43.31 -14.07 42.85
C ALA A 670 42.96 -15.53 42.57
N THR A 671 41.75 -15.79 42.08
CA THR A 671 41.36 -17.10 41.52
C THR A 671 40.92 -16.89 40.07
N PHE A 672 41.60 -17.55 39.14
CA PHE A 672 41.27 -17.54 37.72
C PHE A 672 40.31 -18.69 37.42
N PRO A 673 39.06 -18.40 37.02
CA PRO A 673 38.04 -19.44 36.85
C PRO A 673 38.31 -20.35 35.65
N LYS A 674 38.01 -21.64 35.81
CA LYS A 674 38.02 -22.64 34.74
C LYS A 674 37.13 -22.23 33.56
N ASP A 675 37.51 -22.65 32.36
CA ASP A 675 36.85 -22.39 31.08
C ASP A 675 36.66 -20.91 30.71
N ARG A 676 37.19 -20.00 31.52
CA ARG A 676 37.06 -18.55 31.37
C ARG A 676 38.39 -17.79 31.50
N SER A 677 39.50 -18.52 31.65
CA SER A 677 40.84 -17.96 31.80
C SER A 677 41.80 -18.53 30.76
N SER A 678 42.72 -17.76 30.22
CA SER A 678 43.68 -18.19 29.18
C SER A 678 45.08 -17.66 29.46
N VAL A 679 46.11 -18.37 29.01
CA VAL A 679 47.51 -17.94 29.08
C VAL A 679 47.81 -17.04 27.89
N ILE A 680 48.53 -15.95 28.12
CA ILE A 680 48.94 -14.99 27.09
C ILE A 680 50.45 -14.76 27.09
N PHE A 681 51.03 -14.53 25.90
CA PHE A 681 52.43 -14.17 25.71
C PHE A 681 52.58 -12.95 24.81
N GLY A 682 53.52 -12.05 25.12
CA GLY A 682 53.82 -10.85 24.33
C GLY A 682 52.79 -9.71 24.46
N LEU A 683 51.83 -9.85 25.37
CA LEU A 683 50.79 -8.85 25.67
C LEU A 683 50.52 -8.78 27.18
N ARG A 684 50.34 -7.55 27.70
CA ARG A 684 50.00 -7.31 29.10
C ARG A 684 48.60 -7.82 29.48
N HIS A 685 47.57 -7.48 28.71
CA HIS A 685 46.20 -7.96 28.90
C HIS A 685 45.30 -7.64 27.69
N LEU A 686 44.14 -8.30 27.60
CA LEU A 686 43.10 -7.99 26.62
C LEU A 686 42.25 -6.77 27.05
N PRO A 687 41.62 -6.06 26.10
CA PRO A 687 41.84 -6.14 24.66
C PRO A 687 43.24 -5.59 24.26
N PRO A 688 43.82 -6.08 23.15
CA PRO A 688 45.15 -5.65 22.71
C PRO A 688 45.15 -4.17 22.26
N GLY A 689 46.26 -3.45 22.50
CA GLY A 689 46.41 -2.07 22.05
C GLY A 689 47.50 -1.27 22.77
N GLY A 690 47.99 -0.22 22.11
CA GLY A 690 48.94 0.74 22.69
C GLY A 690 50.24 0.11 23.19
N ASN A 691 50.66 0.53 24.39
CA ASN A 691 51.89 0.11 25.06
C ASN A 691 51.82 -1.28 25.73
N LYS A 692 50.73 -2.03 25.55
CA LYS A 692 50.54 -3.35 26.19
C LYS A 692 51.38 -4.46 25.57
N TYR A 693 51.80 -4.30 24.32
CA TYR A 693 52.66 -5.27 23.65
C TYR A 693 54.06 -5.22 24.24
N LEU A 694 54.78 -6.34 24.18
CA LEU A 694 56.22 -6.40 24.42
C LEU A 694 56.93 -6.96 23.18
N ALA A 695 57.97 -6.30 22.70
CA ALA A 695 58.84 -6.87 21.67
C ALA A 695 59.80 -7.86 22.34
N VAL A 696 59.56 -9.15 22.14
CA VAL A 696 60.24 -10.22 22.88
C VAL A 696 60.46 -11.46 22.01
N ARG A 697 61.62 -12.12 22.19
CA ARG A 697 61.88 -13.47 21.70
C ARG A 697 61.73 -14.43 22.87
N ILE A 698 60.96 -15.50 22.73
CA ILE A 698 60.72 -16.46 23.81
C ILE A 698 61.25 -17.83 23.37
N ASP A 699 62.17 -18.37 24.16
CA ASP A 699 62.76 -19.69 23.96
C ASP A 699 61.81 -20.78 24.44
N LYS A 700 61.43 -20.72 25.72
CA LYS A 700 60.49 -21.67 26.30
C LYS A 700 59.71 -21.04 27.45
N ALA A 701 58.57 -21.65 27.77
CA ALA A 701 57.73 -21.22 28.87
C ALA A 701 57.06 -22.40 29.57
N ARG A 702 56.74 -22.21 30.86
CA ARG A 702 56.06 -23.16 31.73
C ARG A 702 55.00 -22.47 32.56
N LEU A 703 53.82 -23.09 32.62
CA LEU A 703 52.78 -22.76 33.60
C LEU A 703 52.72 -23.87 34.64
N TYR A 704 52.75 -23.51 35.91
CA TYR A 704 52.47 -24.41 37.04
C TYR A 704 51.18 -24.00 37.72
N ASP A 705 50.33 -24.97 38.07
CA ASP A 705 49.11 -24.79 38.85
C ASP A 705 49.35 -24.77 40.38
N ARG A 706 50.61 -24.54 40.76
CA ARG A 706 51.11 -24.48 42.14
C ARG A 706 52.22 -23.43 42.29
N GLU A 707 52.51 -23.05 43.52
CA GLU A 707 53.73 -22.30 43.85
C GLU A 707 55.00 -23.16 43.68
N LEU A 708 56.04 -22.58 43.07
CA LEU A 708 57.39 -23.12 43.09
C LEU A 708 58.18 -22.58 44.29
N THR A 709 59.01 -23.43 44.88
CA THR A 709 59.97 -23.07 45.93
C THR A 709 61.24 -22.46 45.32
N ALA A 710 62.00 -21.69 46.11
CA ALA A 710 63.25 -21.08 45.63
C ALA A 710 64.26 -22.09 45.07
N PRO A 711 64.49 -23.28 45.70
CA PRO A 711 65.34 -24.31 45.13
C PRO A 711 64.83 -24.88 43.80
N GLU A 712 63.50 -25.03 43.66
CA GLU A 712 62.89 -25.50 42.40
C GLU A 712 63.10 -24.50 41.26
N VAL A 713 62.92 -23.20 41.54
CA VAL A 713 63.17 -22.14 40.54
C VAL A 713 64.65 -22.06 40.17
N ALA A 714 65.56 -22.21 41.14
CA ALA A 714 67.00 -22.25 40.89
C ALA A 714 67.41 -23.48 40.04
N ALA A 715 66.84 -24.66 40.35
CA ALA A 715 67.10 -25.88 39.59
C ALA A 715 66.56 -25.80 38.15
N SER A 716 65.39 -25.17 37.96
CA SER A 716 64.80 -24.91 36.65
C SER A 716 65.68 -23.98 35.81
N ALA A 717 66.16 -22.88 36.42
CA ALA A 717 67.05 -21.91 35.79
C ALA A 717 68.35 -22.55 35.29
N ALA A 718 68.91 -23.50 36.06
CA ALA A 718 70.15 -24.20 35.74
C ALA A 718 70.01 -25.23 34.60
N GLY A 719 68.80 -25.49 34.09
CA GLY A 719 68.59 -26.38 32.94
C GLY A 719 68.45 -27.88 33.27
N ASN A 720 68.35 -28.27 34.55
CA ASN A 720 68.29 -29.67 34.99
C ASN A 720 66.91 -30.36 34.81
N GLY A 721 66.03 -29.84 33.94
CA GLY A 721 64.63 -30.25 33.82
C GLY A 721 64.37 -31.33 32.76
N LEU A 722 63.84 -32.50 33.17
CA LEU A 722 63.52 -33.67 32.32
C LEU A 722 62.23 -33.54 31.46
N TYR A 723 62.00 -32.43 30.78
CA TYR A 723 60.88 -32.32 29.84
C TYR A 723 61.14 -33.05 28.50
N ILE A 724 60.12 -33.72 27.94
CA ILE A 724 60.21 -34.41 26.63
C ILE A 724 59.43 -33.61 25.60
N ALA A 725 60.15 -33.08 24.61
CA ALA A 725 59.53 -32.34 23.53
C ALA A 725 58.74 -33.25 22.59
N GLN A 726 57.70 -32.72 21.94
CA GLN A 726 56.87 -33.49 21.00
C GLN A 726 57.69 -34.10 19.84
N LYS A 727 58.75 -33.44 19.38
CA LYS A 727 59.70 -33.96 18.38
C LYS A 727 60.36 -35.28 18.81
N ASP A 728 60.66 -35.42 20.11
CA ASP A 728 61.31 -36.61 20.67
C ASP A 728 60.30 -37.77 20.75
N VAL A 729 59.03 -37.46 21.04
CA VAL A 729 57.92 -38.42 20.98
C VAL A 729 57.70 -38.91 19.54
N ASP A 730 57.70 -37.99 18.57
CA ASP A 730 57.49 -38.33 17.16
C ASP A 730 58.65 -39.13 16.56
N ALA A 731 59.88 -38.87 16.98
CA ALA A 731 61.06 -39.66 16.63
C ALA A 731 60.98 -41.09 17.20
N ALA A 732 60.46 -41.24 18.43
CA ALA A 732 60.37 -42.52 19.14
C ALA A 732 59.17 -43.40 18.77
N LEU A 733 58.20 -42.89 18.00
CA LEU A 733 57.07 -43.69 17.51
C LEU A 733 57.56 -44.74 16.49
N THR A 734 57.12 -45.99 16.65
CA THR A 734 57.33 -47.04 15.64
C THR A 734 56.55 -46.75 14.35
N VAL A 735 56.89 -47.42 13.25
CA VAL A 735 56.17 -47.29 11.96
C VAL A 735 54.67 -47.56 12.13
N GLN A 736 54.30 -48.60 12.89
CA GLN A 736 52.90 -48.93 13.18
C GLN A 736 52.20 -47.84 14.01
N GLN A 737 52.88 -47.28 15.02
CA GLN A 737 52.32 -46.21 15.85
C GLN A 737 52.15 -44.91 15.04
N LYS A 738 53.09 -44.58 14.14
CA LYS A 738 52.97 -43.45 13.21
C LYS A 738 51.78 -43.63 12.26
N ALA A 739 51.59 -44.83 11.71
CA ALA A 739 50.45 -45.15 10.86
C ALA A 739 49.12 -44.97 11.61
N ARG A 740 49.00 -45.52 12.82
CA ARG A 740 47.78 -45.39 13.64
C ARG A 740 47.48 -43.95 14.04
N ARG A 741 48.50 -43.18 14.45
CA ARG A 741 48.35 -41.74 14.74
C ARG A 741 47.81 -41.00 13.51
N ASN A 742 48.40 -41.22 12.33
CA ASN A 742 47.98 -40.55 11.10
C ASN A 742 46.53 -40.89 10.71
N GLU A 743 46.13 -42.15 10.88
CA GLU A 743 44.75 -42.61 10.66
C GLU A 743 43.75 -41.91 11.60
N LEU A 744 44.08 -41.83 12.89
CA LEU A 744 43.27 -41.13 13.90
C LEU A 744 43.16 -39.62 13.57
N THR A 745 44.27 -39.00 13.15
CA THR A 745 44.27 -37.59 12.73
C THR A 745 43.38 -37.36 11.50
N LYS A 746 43.46 -38.21 10.47
CA LYS A 746 42.58 -38.14 9.29
C LYS A 746 41.11 -38.30 9.68
N SER A 747 40.81 -39.24 10.59
CA SER A 747 39.46 -39.47 11.09
C SER A 747 38.91 -38.27 11.85
N LEU A 748 39.73 -37.61 12.68
CA LEU A 748 39.36 -36.39 13.40
C LEU A 748 39.00 -35.25 12.45
N VAL A 749 39.83 -34.99 11.43
CA VAL A 749 39.55 -33.96 10.41
C VAL A 749 38.23 -34.25 9.71
N ARG A 750 37.98 -35.51 9.34
CA ARG A 750 36.73 -35.93 8.70
C ARG A 750 35.52 -35.69 9.60
N TYR A 751 35.54 -36.20 10.85
CA TYR A 751 34.41 -36.05 11.77
C TYR A 751 34.12 -34.59 12.11
N GLN A 752 35.15 -33.75 12.24
CA GLN A 752 34.99 -32.31 12.46
C GLN A 752 34.38 -31.61 11.23
N ALA A 753 34.80 -31.96 10.02
CA ALA A 753 34.21 -31.43 8.79
C ALA A 753 32.74 -31.84 8.63
N GLU A 754 32.40 -33.10 8.93
CA GLU A 754 31.01 -33.57 8.92
C GLU A 754 30.16 -32.88 9.98
N LEU A 755 30.68 -32.68 11.19
CA LEU A 755 29.97 -32.00 12.28
C LEU A 755 29.61 -30.56 11.91
N LYS A 756 30.49 -29.85 11.17
CA LYS A 756 30.21 -28.50 10.66
C LYS A 756 29.07 -28.46 9.64
N LYS A 757 28.85 -29.55 8.88
CA LYS A 757 27.77 -29.64 7.88
C LYS A 757 26.40 -29.94 8.47
N VAL A 758 26.32 -30.46 9.70
CA VAL A 758 25.03 -30.78 10.33
C VAL A 758 24.38 -29.49 10.86
N PRO A 759 23.21 -29.06 10.34
CA PRO A 759 22.55 -27.85 10.80
C PRO A 759 22.24 -27.89 12.32
N PRO A 760 22.33 -26.76 13.03
CA PRO A 760 21.90 -26.70 14.41
C PRO A 760 20.37 -26.79 14.52
N ARG A 761 19.88 -27.16 15.70
CA ARG A 761 18.45 -27.17 16.00
C ARG A 761 17.84 -25.78 15.78
N ARG A 762 16.73 -25.73 15.03
CA ARG A 762 15.99 -24.51 14.72
C ARG A 762 14.83 -24.36 15.70
N ASP A 763 14.58 -23.14 16.14
CA ASP A 763 13.42 -22.79 16.97
C ASP A 763 12.15 -22.71 16.08
N PRO A 764 11.13 -23.57 16.28
CA PRO A 764 9.91 -23.57 15.48
C PRO A 764 9.22 -22.19 15.43
N ASN A 765 9.24 -21.43 16.52
CA ASN A 765 8.64 -20.10 16.57
C ASN A 765 9.37 -19.13 15.64
N LYS A 766 10.71 -19.18 15.60
CA LYS A 766 11.50 -18.37 14.66
C LYS A 766 11.28 -18.78 13.21
N VAL A 767 11.10 -20.08 12.95
CA VAL A 767 10.77 -20.57 11.60
C VAL A 767 9.38 -20.08 11.17
N GLN A 768 8.39 -20.13 12.07
CA GLN A 768 7.04 -19.58 11.81
C GLN A 768 7.09 -18.06 11.59
N GLN A 769 7.83 -17.31 12.41
CA GLN A 769 8.00 -15.87 12.23
C GLN A 769 8.64 -15.55 10.86
N ALA A 770 9.64 -16.32 10.43
CA ALA A 770 10.25 -16.15 9.11
C ALA A 770 9.29 -16.51 7.96
N ALA A 771 8.42 -17.50 8.14
CA ALA A 771 7.35 -17.80 7.19
C ALA A 771 6.33 -16.65 7.11
N ASN A 772 5.91 -16.12 8.26
CA ASN A 772 5.00 -14.97 8.35
C ASN A 772 5.57 -13.73 7.65
N ARG A 773 6.85 -13.41 7.88
CA ARG A 773 7.52 -12.27 7.22
C ARG A 773 7.58 -12.45 5.70
N ARG A 774 7.96 -13.62 5.21
CA ARG A 774 8.00 -13.92 3.77
C ARG A 774 6.63 -13.77 3.12
N TYR A 775 5.59 -14.29 3.79
CA TYR A 775 4.20 -14.13 3.34
C TYR A 775 3.78 -12.65 3.31
N GLU A 776 4.09 -11.88 4.35
CA GLU A 776 3.79 -10.44 4.35
C GLU A 776 4.53 -9.68 3.24
N ASP A 777 5.80 -10.00 2.99
CA ASP A 777 6.58 -9.39 1.92
C ASP A 777 6.05 -9.75 0.53
N GLU A 778 5.51 -10.96 0.37
CA GLU A 778 4.75 -11.36 -0.82
C GLU A 778 3.48 -10.52 -0.98
N ILE A 779 2.66 -10.38 0.07
CA ILE A 779 1.44 -9.58 0.01
C ILE A 779 1.75 -8.09 -0.25
N ARG A 780 2.80 -7.52 0.37
CA ARG A 780 3.24 -6.14 0.07
C ARG A 780 3.60 -5.95 -1.40
N ARG A 781 4.26 -6.95 -2.00
CA ARG A 781 4.57 -6.93 -3.44
C ARG A 781 3.31 -6.96 -4.29
N LYS A 782 2.35 -7.83 -3.95
CA LYS A 782 1.04 -7.93 -4.63
C LYS A 782 0.23 -6.63 -4.53
N LEU A 783 0.20 -5.99 -3.35
CA LEU A 783 -0.47 -4.70 -3.11
C LEU A 783 0.07 -3.56 -3.98
N ARG A 784 1.34 -3.64 -4.39
CA ARG A 784 2.03 -2.66 -5.24
C ARG A 784 1.90 -2.97 -6.73
N SER A 785 1.29 -4.11 -7.11
CA SER A 785 1.09 -4.46 -8.51
C SER A 785 0.21 -3.43 -9.20
N GLN A 786 0.57 -3.09 -10.43
CA GLN A 786 -0.21 -2.24 -11.32
C GLN A 786 -0.85 -3.06 -12.45
N VAL A 787 -0.65 -4.38 -12.45
CA VAL A 787 -1.14 -5.26 -13.50
C VAL A 787 -2.45 -5.88 -13.06
N PHE A 788 -3.46 -5.73 -13.92
CA PHE A 788 -4.77 -6.32 -13.76
C PHE A 788 -5.05 -7.20 -14.98
N ASP A 789 -5.48 -8.42 -14.71
CA ASP A 789 -5.89 -9.38 -15.72
C ASP A 789 -7.43 -9.46 -15.74
N ARG A 790 -8.01 -9.56 -16.93
CA ARG A 790 -9.40 -9.95 -17.13
C ARG A 790 -9.56 -11.38 -16.64
N VAL A 791 -10.53 -11.59 -15.76
CA VAL A 791 -10.85 -12.90 -15.20
C VAL A 791 -12.31 -13.24 -15.50
N PRO A 792 -12.64 -14.50 -15.80
CA PRO A 792 -14.03 -14.92 -15.91
C PRO A 792 -14.73 -14.82 -14.55
N ALA A 793 -16.01 -14.45 -14.56
CA ALA A 793 -16.84 -14.39 -13.35
C ALA A 793 -17.55 -15.75 -13.13
N ASP A 794 -16.77 -16.82 -12.97
CA ASP A 794 -17.29 -18.20 -12.87
C ASP A 794 -18.11 -18.43 -11.59
N ASP A 795 -17.78 -17.71 -10.51
CA ASP A 795 -18.57 -17.71 -9.29
C ASP A 795 -19.60 -16.57 -9.33
N PRO A 796 -20.90 -16.87 -9.51
CA PRO A 796 -21.94 -15.85 -9.69
C PRO A 796 -22.18 -14.99 -8.45
N ARG A 797 -21.62 -15.38 -7.30
CA ARG A 797 -21.67 -14.59 -6.05
C ARG A 797 -20.88 -13.29 -6.19
N TYR A 798 -19.80 -13.30 -6.96
CA TYR A 798 -18.90 -12.18 -7.13
C TYR A 798 -19.14 -11.44 -8.46
N GLY A 799 -18.42 -10.33 -8.66
CA GLY A 799 -18.47 -9.53 -9.88
C GLY A 799 -19.58 -8.48 -9.90
N GLY A 800 -19.42 -7.52 -10.81
CA GLY A 800 -20.27 -6.34 -10.88
C GLY A 800 -19.89 -5.28 -9.84
N VAL A 801 -20.60 -4.15 -9.89
CA VAL A 801 -20.35 -3.00 -9.02
C VAL A 801 -20.88 -3.20 -7.59
N ILE A 802 -21.74 -4.20 -7.35
CA ILE A 802 -22.38 -4.42 -6.03
C ILE A 802 -21.52 -5.31 -5.12
N THR A 803 -20.91 -6.37 -5.67
CA THR A 803 -20.27 -7.44 -4.86
C THR A 803 -18.74 -7.43 -4.89
N ASN A 804 -18.15 -6.31 -5.33
CA ASN A 804 -16.70 -6.12 -5.26
C ASN A 804 -16.27 -5.67 -3.85
N ALA A 805 -14.97 -5.84 -3.56
CA ALA A 805 -14.43 -5.58 -2.23
C ALA A 805 -14.45 -4.08 -1.85
N ALA A 806 -14.39 -3.16 -2.82
CA ALA A 806 -14.43 -1.72 -2.53
C ALA A 806 -15.78 -1.31 -1.95
N VAL A 807 -16.87 -1.68 -2.63
CA VAL A 807 -18.24 -1.33 -2.20
C VAL A 807 -18.60 -2.03 -0.88
N LEU A 808 -18.28 -3.31 -0.75
CA LEU A 808 -18.57 -4.07 0.47
C LEU A 808 -17.78 -3.55 1.69
N SER A 809 -16.58 -3.01 1.48
CA SER A 809 -15.76 -2.41 2.53
C SER A 809 -16.26 -1.02 2.92
N MET A 810 -16.55 -0.14 1.95
CA MET A 810 -16.97 1.24 2.24
C MET A 810 -18.39 1.37 2.81
N THR A 811 -19.20 0.33 2.65
CA THR A 811 -20.56 0.24 3.21
C THR A 811 -20.59 -0.53 4.55
N SER A 812 -19.44 -0.77 5.17
CA SER A 812 -19.29 -1.48 6.45
C SER A 812 -18.67 -0.58 7.52
N GLY A 813 -18.86 -0.95 8.79
CA GLY A 813 -18.13 -0.35 9.91
C GLY A 813 -16.77 -1.02 10.15
N PRO A 814 -15.94 -0.49 11.06
CA PRO A 814 -14.60 -1.00 11.31
C PRO A 814 -14.59 -2.43 11.91
N ARG A 815 -15.65 -2.80 12.63
CA ARG A 815 -15.74 -4.10 13.35
C ARG A 815 -16.85 -5.02 12.86
N ARG A 816 -17.87 -4.50 12.16
CA ARG A 816 -19.07 -5.24 11.76
C ARG A 816 -19.67 -4.73 10.45
N THR A 817 -20.43 -5.58 9.79
CA THR A 817 -21.21 -5.22 8.59
C THR A 817 -22.36 -4.30 8.99
N HIS A 818 -22.73 -3.38 8.09
CA HIS A 818 -23.87 -2.47 8.26
C HIS A 818 -24.90 -2.72 7.15
N PRO A 819 -25.86 -3.65 7.33
CA PRO A 819 -26.88 -3.95 6.33
C PRO A 819 -27.64 -2.71 5.85
N ILE A 820 -27.94 -1.78 6.76
CA ILE A 820 -28.70 -0.56 6.42
C ILE A 820 -27.89 0.34 5.48
N SER A 821 -26.60 0.53 5.75
CA SER A 821 -25.72 1.30 4.87
C SER A 821 -25.55 0.64 3.51
N ARG A 822 -25.46 -0.70 3.47
CA ARG A 822 -25.41 -1.49 2.22
C ARG A 822 -26.70 -1.32 1.40
N GLY A 823 -27.85 -1.46 2.04
CA GLY A 823 -29.16 -1.27 1.40
C GLY A 823 -29.38 0.17 0.93
N ALA A 824 -28.97 1.16 1.72
CA ALA A 824 -29.00 2.57 1.37
C ALA A 824 -28.13 2.88 0.14
N TRP A 825 -26.93 2.31 0.07
CA TRP A 825 -26.08 2.46 -1.11
C TRP A 825 -26.73 1.84 -2.35
N ILE A 826 -27.33 0.64 -2.26
CA ILE A 826 -28.03 0.04 -3.40
C ILE A 826 -29.19 0.93 -3.87
N ILE A 827 -30.04 1.40 -2.95
CA ILE A 827 -31.23 2.16 -3.34
C ILE A 827 -30.87 3.53 -3.93
N GLU A 828 -29.83 4.18 -3.41
CA GLU A 828 -29.34 5.46 -3.91
C GLU A 828 -28.59 5.31 -5.24
N VAL A 829 -27.62 4.40 -5.32
CA VAL A 829 -26.69 4.29 -6.46
C VAL A 829 -27.30 3.49 -7.61
N ILE A 830 -27.95 2.36 -7.31
CA ILE A 830 -28.48 1.43 -8.33
C ILE A 830 -29.89 1.84 -8.75
N PHE A 831 -30.73 2.32 -7.82
CA PHE A 831 -32.11 2.69 -8.13
C PHE A 831 -32.37 4.21 -8.23
N ASN A 832 -31.40 5.07 -7.87
CA ASN A 832 -31.58 6.53 -7.85
C ASN A 832 -32.81 6.95 -7.02
N ASP A 833 -33.01 6.28 -5.89
CA ASP A 833 -34.14 6.48 -4.97
C ASP A 833 -33.62 6.61 -3.53
N PRO A 834 -32.88 7.70 -3.23
CA PRO A 834 -32.20 7.90 -1.96
C PRO A 834 -33.19 7.87 -0.79
N PRO A 835 -32.86 7.20 0.33
CA PRO A 835 -33.72 7.23 1.50
C PRO A 835 -33.78 8.63 2.11
N PRO A 836 -34.90 9.03 2.74
CA PRO A 836 -34.95 10.28 3.49
C PRO A 836 -33.95 10.25 4.65
N PRO A 837 -33.48 11.42 5.14
CA PRO A 837 -32.60 11.47 6.30
C PRO A 837 -33.28 10.82 7.52
N PRO A 838 -32.50 10.19 8.42
CA PRO A 838 -33.07 9.57 9.60
C PRO A 838 -33.75 10.62 10.49
N PRO A 839 -34.86 10.28 11.17
CA PRO A 839 -35.49 11.18 12.13
C PRO A 839 -34.53 11.59 13.25
N ASN A 840 -34.52 12.87 13.62
CA ASN A 840 -33.61 13.42 14.63
C ASN A 840 -33.80 12.79 16.03
N ASP A 841 -34.98 12.28 16.33
CA ASP A 841 -35.39 11.84 17.67
C ASP A 841 -35.11 10.36 17.94
N VAL A 842 -34.51 9.64 16.99
CA VAL A 842 -34.20 8.20 17.13
C VAL A 842 -32.71 8.03 17.44
N PRO A 843 -32.33 7.57 18.64
CA PRO A 843 -30.92 7.39 18.98
C PRO A 843 -30.28 6.28 18.12
N PRO A 844 -29.00 6.44 17.73
CA PRO A 844 -28.30 5.41 16.97
C PRO A 844 -28.18 4.11 17.78
N LEU A 845 -28.36 2.97 17.11
CA LEU A 845 -28.17 1.66 17.73
C LEU A 845 -26.73 1.50 18.22
N LYS A 846 -26.54 1.25 19.53
CA LYS A 846 -25.21 1.07 20.12
C LYS A 846 -24.48 -0.12 19.49
N GLU A 847 -23.17 0.00 19.31
CA GLU A 847 -22.37 -1.04 18.66
C GLU A 847 -22.28 -2.36 19.47
N GLU A 848 -22.33 -2.24 20.80
CA GLU A 848 -22.14 -3.33 21.78
C GLU A 848 -23.42 -4.11 22.12
N GLU A 849 -24.61 -3.59 21.80
CA GLU A 849 -25.88 -4.23 22.16
C GLU A 849 -26.18 -5.47 21.29
N GLY A 850 -26.52 -6.59 21.95
CA GLY A 850 -26.98 -7.81 21.29
C GLY A 850 -25.89 -8.69 20.68
N LYS A 851 -24.70 -8.82 21.31
CA LYS A 851 -23.60 -9.72 20.85
C LYS A 851 -24.06 -11.13 20.45
N ASN A 852 -25.13 -11.63 21.05
CA ASN A 852 -25.69 -12.97 20.79
C ASN A 852 -26.83 -12.99 19.75
N LEU A 853 -27.13 -11.86 19.10
CA LEU A 853 -28.16 -11.74 18.06
C LEU A 853 -27.53 -11.52 16.69
N THR A 854 -28.18 -12.02 15.64
CA THR A 854 -27.87 -11.65 14.25
C THR A 854 -28.22 -10.18 13.98
N PRO A 855 -27.61 -9.52 12.98
CA PRO A 855 -28.03 -8.18 12.56
C PRO A 855 -29.52 -8.10 12.26
N ARG A 856 -30.11 -9.10 11.58
CA ARG A 856 -31.55 -9.16 11.30
C ARG A 856 -32.40 -9.10 12.58
N GLN A 857 -32.04 -9.89 13.59
CA GLN A 857 -32.74 -9.89 14.89
C GLN A 857 -32.60 -8.54 15.62
N ARG A 858 -31.42 -7.91 15.57
CA ARG A 858 -31.21 -6.58 16.17
C ARG A 858 -32.08 -5.51 15.51
N PHE A 859 -32.10 -5.48 14.17
CA PHE A 859 -32.90 -4.51 13.42
C PHE A 859 -34.41 -4.79 13.51
N ALA A 860 -34.83 -6.05 13.67
CA ALA A 860 -36.25 -6.37 13.89
C ALA A 860 -36.84 -5.65 15.12
N ALA A 861 -36.06 -5.49 16.20
CA ALA A 861 -36.48 -4.71 17.36
C ALA A 861 -36.61 -3.21 17.04
N HIS A 862 -35.66 -2.65 16.28
CA HIS A 862 -35.66 -1.24 15.87
C HIS A 862 -36.84 -0.89 14.95
N ARG A 863 -37.24 -1.82 14.08
CA ARG A 863 -38.37 -1.67 13.15
C ARG A 863 -39.74 -1.67 13.80
N LYS A 864 -39.86 -2.01 15.10
CA LYS A 864 -41.13 -1.90 15.82
C LYS A 864 -41.61 -0.45 15.95
N ASN A 865 -40.72 0.54 15.77
CA ASN A 865 -41.11 1.94 15.72
C ASN A 865 -41.78 2.25 14.35
N PRO A 866 -43.05 2.70 14.32
CA PRO A 866 -43.76 3.03 13.07
C PRO A 866 -43.03 4.08 12.21
N SER A 867 -42.31 5.03 12.83
CA SER A 867 -41.54 6.04 12.11
C SER A 867 -40.32 5.48 11.36
N CYS A 868 -39.82 4.30 11.77
CA CYS A 868 -38.68 3.63 11.14
C CYS A 868 -39.11 2.51 10.16
N ALA A 869 -40.26 1.86 10.42
CA ALA A 869 -40.71 0.67 9.69
C ALA A 869 -40.80 0.88 8.16
N GLY A 870 -41.30 2.06 7.74
CA GLY A 870 -41.48 2.40 6.32
C GLY A 870 -40.18 2.35 5.52
N CYS A 871 -39.15 3.10 5.93
CA CYS A 871 -37.87 3.12 5.23
C CYS A 871 -37.16 1.77 5.29
N HIS A 872 -37.18 1.11 6.44
CA HIS A 872 -36.54 -0.19 6.61
C HIS A 872 -37.19 -1.30 5.77
N SER A 873 -38.48 -1.22 5.44
CA SER A 873 -39.15 -2.17 4.52
C SER A 873 -38.47 -2.25 3.15
N ARG A 874 -37.90 -1.14 2.68
CA ARG A 874 -37.17 -1.04 1.41
C ARG A 874 -35.69 -1.34 1.54
N LEU A 875 -35.05 -0.84 2.60
CA LEU A 875 -33.59 -0.91 2.77
C LEU A 875 -33.11 -2.28 3.23
N ASP A 876 -33.81 -2.88 4.19
CA ASP A 876 -33.35 -4.07 4.89
C ASP A 876 -33.15 -5.27 3.97
N PRO A 877 -34.09 -5.63 3.07
CA PRO A 877 -33.89 -6.78 2.19
C PRO A 877 -32.63 -6.62 1.34
N LEU A 878 -32.38 -5.43 0.80
CA LEU A 878 -31.22 -5.13 -0.04
C LEU A 878 -29.91 -5.26 0.74
N GLY A 879 -29.90 -4.77 1.98
CA GLY A 879 -28.78 -4.89 2.89
C GLY A 879 -28.48 -6.32 3.31
N PHE A 880 -29.52 -7.07 3.68
CA PHE A 880 -29.40 -8.46 4.12
C PHE A 880 -28.98 -9.41 3.00
N ALA A 881 -29.34 -9.13 1.75
CA ALA A 881 -28.86 -9.87 0.58
C ALA A 881 -27.32 -9.93 0.50
N LEU A 882 -26.63 -8.95 1.10
CA LEU A 882 -25.18 -8.84 1.12
C LEU A 882 -24.55 -9.36 2.42
N GLU A 883 -25.32 -9.87 3.40
CA GLU A 883 -24.74 -10.26 4.69
C GLU A 883 -23.84 -11.49 4.62
N ASN A 884 -23.90 -12.30 3.56
CA ASN A 884 -22.90 -13.34 3.32
C ASN A 884 -21.50 -12.78 3.00
N PHE A 885 -21.35 -11.46 2.84
CA PHE A 885 -20.05 -10.81 2.73
C PHE A 885 -19.68 -10.16 4.07
N ASP A 886 -18.47 -10.43 4.55
CA ASP A 886 -17.90 -9.80 5.73
C ASP A 886 -17.60 -8.30 5.52
N ILE A 887 -17.01 -7.66 6.53
CA ILE A 887 -16.71 -6.21 6.52
C ILE A 887 -15.73 -5.78 5.43
N THR A 888 -15.08 -6.73 4.77
CA THR A 888 -14.10 -6.50 3.71
C THR A 888 -14.48 -7.14 2.38
N GLY A 889 -15.71 -7.65 2.28
CA GLY A 889 -16.27 -8.24 1.08
C GLY A 889 -15.91 -9.71 0.83
N ARG A 890 -15.43 -10.45 1.83
CA ARG A 890 -15.15 -11.90 1.70
C ARG A 890 -16.35 -12.73 2.15
N TRP A 891 -16.53 -13.91 1.56
CA TRP A 891 -17.69 -14.76 1.83
C TRP A 891 -17.66 -15.36 3.24
N ARG A 892 -18.84 -15.51 3.85
CA ARG A 892 -19.09 -16.21 5.12
C ARG A 892 -20.47 -16.84 5.14
N ASP A 893 -20.58 -18.00 5.78
CA ASP A 893 -21.86 -18.68 6.03
C ASP A 893 -22.41 -18.41 7.44
N LYS A 894 -21.54 -17.97 8.35
CA LYS A 894 -21.84 -17.68 9.76
C LYS A 894 -21.26 -16.33 10.19
N TYR A 895 -21.89 -15.73 11.19
CA TYR A 895 -21.34 -14.58 11.93
C TYR A 895 -20.23 -15.02 12.89
N ASP A 896 -19.46 -14.07 13.41
CA ASP A 896 -18.42 -14.31 14.43
C ASP A 896 -18.97 -14.99 15.70
N ASN A 897 -20.27 -14.84 15.98
CA ASN A 897 -20.96 -15.49 17.11
C ASN A 897 -21.50 -16.90 16.76
N GLY A 898 -21.18 -17.46 15.60
CA GLY A 898 -21.55 -18.81 15.18
C GLY A 898 -22.96 -18.96 14.58
N LEU A 899 -23.81 -17.93 14.64
CA LEU A 899 -25.14 -17.97 14.03
C LEU A 899 -25.06 -17.96 12.50
N LYS A 900 -25.97 -18.67 11.83
CA LYS A 900 -26.05 -18.69 10.36
C LYS A 900 -26.48 -17.33 9.80
N VAL A 901 -25.95 -16.99 8.63
CA VAL A 901 -26.41 -15.83 7.87
C VAL A 901 -27.74 -16.16 7.19
N ASP A 902 -28.73 -15.28 7.36
CA ASP A 902 -29.98 -15.29 6.59
C ASP A 902 -30.01 -14.08 5.66
N ALA A 903 -29.70 -14.33 4.39
CA ALA A 903 -29.68 -13.33 3.32
C ALA A 903 -30.96 -13.30 2.48
N SER A 904 -32.05 -13.92 2.97
CA SER A 904 -33.32 -13.95 2.25
C SER A 904 -34.08 -12.61 2.31
N GLY A 905 -34.91 -12.36 1.31
CA GLY A 905 -35.74 -11.16 1.24
C GLY A 905 -36.55 -11.09 -0.05
N SER A 906 -37.19 -9.95 -0.28
CA SER A 906 -37.94 -9.69 -1.49
C SER A 906 -37.52 -8.34 -2.08
N LEU A 907 -37.18 -8.31 -3.37
CA LEU A 907 -36.87 -7.09 -4.11
C LEU A 907 -38.18 -6.50 -4.64
N LEU A 908 -38.46 -5.24 -4.30
CA LEU A 908 -39.66 -4.49 -4.74
C LEU A 908 -40.99 -5.24 -4.47
N ARG A 909 -41.01 -6.11 -3.44
CA ARG A 909 -42.13 -7.01 -3.12
C ARG A 909 -42.60 -7.87 -4.30
N LYS A 910 -41.71 -8.11 -5.26
CA LYS A 910 -42.01 -8.77 -6.54
C LYS A 910 -41.15 -10.01 -6.77
N TYR A 911 -39.90 -9.98 -6.33
CA TYR A 911 -38.96 -11.08 -6.54
C TYR A 911 -38.34 -11.51 -5.24
N ASP A 912 -38.74 -12.70 -4.80
CA ASP A 912 -38.13 -13.31 -3.62
C ASP A 912 -36.74 -13.86 -3.95
N PHE A 913 -35.83 -13.73 -3.00
CA PHE A 913 -34.47 -14.24 -3.07
C PHE A 913 -34.06 -14.86 -1.75
N ASP A 914 -33.20 -15.87 -1.81
CA ASP A 914 -32.63 -16.60 -0.67
C ASP A 914 -31.13 -16.32 -0.49
N GLY A 915 -30.55 -15.48 -1.35
CA GLY A 915 -29.15 -15.06 -1.29
C GLY A 915 -28.74 -14.22 -2.49
N ILE A 916 -27.45 -13.85 -2.53
CA ILE A 916 -26.92 -12.85 -3.47
C ILE A 916 -27.12 -13.21 -4.96
N VAL A 917 -27.02 -14.50 -5.30
CA VAL A 917 -27.13 -14.94 -6.71
C VAL A 917 -28.55 -14.68 -7.23
N ARG A 918 -29.58 -15.11 -6.49
CA ARG A 918 -30.98 -14.83 -6.85
C ARG A 918 -31.30 -13.34 -6.75
N PHE A 919 -30.70 -12.63 -5.81
CA PHE A 919 -30.85 -11.17 -5.71
C PHE A 919 -30.31 -10.45 -6.97
N LYS A 920 -29.11 -10.79 -7.44
CA LYS A 920 -28.56 -10.25 -8.70
C LYS A 920 -29.46 -10.60 -9.89
N SER A 921 -29.95 -11.84 -9.97
CA SER A 921 -30.92 -12.23 -11.00
C SER A 921 -32.21 -11.42 -10.95
N ALA A 922 -32.71 -11.09 -9.76
CA ALA A 922 -33.87 -10.22 -9.59
C ALA A 922 -33.60 -8.78 -10.05
N LEU A 923 -32.40 -8.24 -9.78
CA LEU A 923 -31.98 -6.94 -10.32
C LEU A 923 -31.93 -6.93 -11.85
N VAL A 924 -31.44 -8.02 -12.46
CA VAL A 924 -31.41 -8.19 -13.93
C VAL A 924 -32.82 -8.16 -14.54
N GLN A 925 -33.83 -8.71 -13.85
CA GLN A 925 -35.23 -8.63 -14.30
C GLN A 925 -35.79 -7.20 -14.28
N GLU A 926 -35.17 -6.28 -13.54
CA GLU A 926 -35.52 -4.86 -13.46
C GLU A 926 -34.56 -3.99 -14.29
N GLU A 927 -34.01 -4.52 -15.39
CA GLU A 927 -33.07 -3.82 -16.28
C GLU A 927 -33.55 -2.43 -16.70
N ARG A 928 -34.83 -2.28 -17.07
CA ARG A 928 -35.39 -0.98 -17.47
C ARG A 928 -35.33 0.03 -16.32
N ARG A 929 -35.61 -0.41 -15.08
CA ARG A 929 -35.57 0.45 -13.89
C ARG A 929 -34.13 0.84 -13.56
N PHE A 930 -33.19 -0.10 -13.66
CA PHE A 930 -31.76 0.21 -13.51
C PHE A 930 -31.27 1.19 -14.58
N ALA A 931 -31.63 0.97 -15.85
CA ALA A 931 -31.28 1.87 -16.95
C ALA A 931 -31.84 3.27 -16.72
N ARG A 932 -33.11 3.38 -16.28
CA ARG A 932 -33.71 4.66 -15.89
C ARG A 932 -32.92 5.37 -14.80
N ALA A 933 -32.57 4.67 -13.72
CA ALA A 933 -31.79 5.23 -12.62
C ALA A 933 -30.41 5.71 -13.09
N PHE A 934 -29.73 4.91 -13.90
CA PHE A 934 -28.43 5.26 -14.48
C PHE A 934 -28.52 6.48 -15.41
N VAL A 935 -29.54 6.55 -16.26
CA VAL A 935 -29.82 7.72 -17.12
C VAL A 935 -30.05 8.97 -16.28
N SER A 936 -30.81 8.88 -15.18
CA SER A 936 -31.02 10.00 -14.26
C SER A 936 -29.70 10.51 -13.66
N HIS A 937 -28.85 9.61 -13.18
CA HIS A 937 -27.50 9.96 -12.68
C HIS A 937 -26.66 10.62 -13.76
N MET A 938 -26.64 10.07 -14.97
CA MET A 938 -25.88 10.61 -16.09
C MET A 938 -26.40 11.98 -16.55
N LEU A 939 -27.71 12.16 -16.62
CA LEU A 939 -28.34 13.43 -17.00
C LEU A 939 -28.06 14.50 -15.95
N ARG A 940 -28.13 14.16 -14.66
CA ARG A 940 -27.75 15.05 -13.54
C ARG A 940 -26.29 15.51 -13.66
N PHE A 941 -25.37 14.59 -13.95
CA PHE A 941 -23.96 14.91 -14.20
C PHE A 941 -23.77 15.79 -15.44
N ALA A 942 -24.44 15.45 -16.55
CA ALA A 942 -24.33 16.15 -17.84
C ALA A 942 -24.87 17.59 -17.76
N LEU A 943 -25.99 17.78 -17.07
CA LEU A 943 -26.61 19.11 -16.88
C LEU A 943 -25.96 19.92 -15.76
N ALA A 944 -25.18 19.26 -14.89
CA ALA A 944 -24.51 19.88 -13.73
C ALA A 944 -25.50 20.58 -12.77
N ARG A 945 -26.66 19.95 -12.55
CA ARG A 945 -27.71 20.40 -11.63
C ARG A 945 -28.56 19.22 -11.18
N GLU A 946 -29.30 19.40 -10.10
CA GLU A 946 -30.36 18.47 -9.73
C GLU A 946 -31.45 18.37 -10.81
N LEU A 947 -32.02 17.17 -10.93
CA LEU A 947 -33.20 16.90 -11.74
C LEU A 947 -34.44 17.32 -10.96
N SER A 948 -35.44 17.78 -11.68
CA SER A 948 -36.77 18.11 -11.19
C SER A 948 -37.80 17.14 -11.73
N ALA A 949 -39.03 17.23 -11.23
CA ALA A 949 -40.13 16.41 -11.70
C ALA A 949 -40.32 16.42 -13.23
N THR A 950 -40.08 17.54 -13.91
CA THR A 950 -40.27 17.63 -15.37
C THR A 950 -39.15 16.96 -16.17
N ASP A 951 -37.94 16.84 -15.62
CA ASP A 951 -36.81 16.16 -16.26
C ASP A 951 -37.06 14.65 -16.39
N THR A 952 -37.97 14.11 -15.59
CA THR A 952 -38.48 12.73 -15.67
C THR A 952 -38.96 12.37 -17.09
N ILE A 953 -39.53 13.33 -17.82
CA ILE A 953 -39.97 13.14 -19.21
C ILE A 953 -38.77 12.89 -20.12
N THR A 954 -37.72 13.70 -19.99
CA THR A 954 -36.48 13.54 -20.75
C THR A 954 -35.81 12.20 -20.44
N VAL A 955 -35.80 11.79 -19.17
CA VAL A 955 -35.30 10.47 -18.77
C VAL A 955 -36.12 9.35 -19.43
N ASP A 956 -37.46 9.44 -19.42
CA ASP A 956 -38.34 8.48 -20.10
C ASP A 956 -38.05 8.39 -21.61
N GLU A 957 -37.92 9.53 -22.29
CA GLU A 957 -37.61 9.58 -23.72
C GLU A 957 -36.26 8.92 -24.04
N ILE A 958 -35.23 9.14 -23.22
CA ILE A 958 -33.91 8.51 -23.38
C ILE A 958 -34.02 7.00 -23.17
N VAL A 959 -34.71 6.55 -22.12
CA VAL A 959 -34.91 5.12 -21.82
C VAL A 959 -35.67 4.44 -22.97
N GLU A 960 -36.72 5.05 -23.49
CA GLU A 960 -37.49 4.52 -24.62
C GLU A 960 -36.63 4.37 -25.89
N LYS A 961 -35.84 5.40 -26.24
CA LYS A 961 -34.95 5.35 -27.42
C LYS A 961 -33.83 4.32 -27.29
N THR A 962 -33.26 4.18 -26.10
CA THR A 962 -32.13 3.26 -25.85
C THR A 962 -32.56 1.81 -25.63
N GLN A 963 -33.85 1.56 -25.38
CA GLN A 963 -34.38 0.21 -25.19
C GLN A 963 -34.18 -0.70 -26.41
N GLN A 964 -34.32 -0.16 -27.62
CA GLN A 964 -34.12 -0.91 -28.88
C GLN A 964 -32.67 -1.39 -29.04
N GLU A 965 -31.72 -0.68 -28.41
CA GLU A 965 -30.30 -1.02 -28.38
C GLU A 965 -29.91 -1.76 -27.09
N HIS A 966 -30.88 -2.28 -26.32
CA HIS A 966 -30.66 -2.97 -25.05
C HIS A 966 -29.85 -2.16 -24.02
N PHE A 967 -30.05 -0.83 -23.98
CA PHE A 967 -29.38 0.07 -23.04
C PHE A 967 -27.85 -0.04 -23.08
N LYS A 968 -27.26 -0.02 -24.27
CA LYS A 968 -25.79 0.06 -24.41
C LYS A 968 -25.24 1.39 -23.88
N MET A 969 -24.04 1.34 -23.29
CA MET A 969 -23.41 2.50 -22.66
C MET A 969 -23.27 3.71 -23.60
N ARG A 970 -22.76 3.53 -24.83
CA ARG A 970 -22.57 4.65 -25.77
C ARG A 970 -23.88 5.15 -26.35
N SER A 971 -24.87 4.27 -26.55
CA SER A 971 -26.23 4.68 -26.94
C SER A 971 -26.84 5.59 -25.87
N VAL A 972 -26.73 5.22 -24.60
CA VAL A 972 -27.22 6.06 -23.47
C VAL A 972 -26.52 7.42 -23.43
N ILE A 973 -25.18 7.45 -23.51
CA ILE A 973 -24.43 8.72 -23.53
C ILE A 973 -24.87 9.59 -24.71
N ARG A 974 -25.03 9.00 -25.91
CA ARG A 974 -25.48 9.72 -27.11
C ARG A 974 -26.89 10.30 -26.90
N GLN A 975 -27.84 9.52 -26.40
CA GLN A 975 -29.21 9.99 -26.20
C GLN A 975 -29.33 11.06 -25.10
N VAL A 976 -28.47 11.02 -24.07
CA VAL A 976 -28.35 12.12 -23.10
C VAL A 976 -27.92 13.42 -23.81
N ILE A 977 -26.93 13.36 -24.70
CA ILE A 977 -26.46 14.53 -25.45
C ILE A 977 -27.51 15.04 -26.43
N LEU A 978 -28.23 14.15 -27.11
CA LEU A 978 -29.28 14.50 -28.08
C LEU A 978 -30.59 14.96 -27.41
N SER A 979 -30.68 14.91 -26.08
CA SER A 979 -31.87 15.36 -25.36
C SER A 979 -32.10 16.86 -25.50
N LYS A 980 -33.37 17.28 -25.45
CA LYS A 980 -33.76 18.69 -25.56
C LYS A 980 -33.14 19.54 -24.45
N ASP A 981 -33.05 19.00 -23.23
CA ASP A 981 -32.48 19.69 -22.08
C ASP A 981 -30.98 19.93 -22.22
N PHE A 982 -30.26 18.99 -22.85
CA PHE A 982 -28.83 19.13 -23.09
C PHE A 982 -28.53 20.13 -24.22
N VAL A 983 -29.15 19.93 -25.40
CA VAL A 983 -28.95 20.78 -26.59
C VAL A 983 -29.49 22.20 -26.37
N GLY A 984 -30.49 22.38 -25.51
CA GLY A 984 -31.11 23.67 -25.23
C GLY A 984 -32.34 23.98 -26.11
N GLY A 985 -32.96 22.95 -26.69
CA GLY A 985 -34.17 23.01 -27.53
C GLY A 985 -34.03 23.83 -28.82
N HIS A 986 -33.96 23.15 -29.96
CA HIS A 986 -34.44 23.73 -31.22
C HIS A 986 -35.88 23.27 -31.41
N ASN A 987 -36.77 24.25 -31.47
CA ASN A 987 -38.05 24.30 -32.21
C ASN A 987 -38.78 25.54 -31.71
#